data_AF-A0A9P1GJN9-F1
#
_entry.id   AF-A0A9P1GJN9-F1
#
_cell.length_a   1.000
_cell.length_b   1.000
_cell.length_c   1.000
_cell.angle_alpha   90.00
_cell.angle_beta   90.00
_cell.angle_gamma   90.00
#
_symmetry.space_group_name_H-M   'P 1'
#
loop_
_entity.id
_entity.type
_entity.pdbx_description
1 polymer ?
#
loop_
_entity_poly.entity_id
_entity_poly.type
_entity_poly.pdbx_seq_one_letter_code
_entity_poly.pdbx_strand_id
1 'polypeptide(L)'
;MLRIESEHSGLKEFFRQNGVCLTAGIIVADVVGAGILAMPLAVANFGLVPGSIALVVFLAANVHISIVMWRVRMFCPTCENANTYTALVRGAFASAPVWQRHLMVVVTGFCQKSFILGMLVLYLMSAGKGFGMMFYETQICLPVWVFYAALLLFPFAVTARRMGTWQSLVWINVATIIGTVLIPLAYYALYGTEKFRLSGSKVEMVSNLSSREMLSSASIYTFGMTSQFLLVEIIAEMKEPLKMPIAYAAVSAPLQLVMFAVAGIGGYLCMGNKVDGMMNENLPFGGAFQLAAGCMLTHMLISYLIKGVVLCKSVHRLADAKYADASDNRLRSWIVWICIVSLMLLLAWFLANIVPFFGAAVDLLGASVTPISCWLVPLILYMRMCCDYPDWDCEDPKSSSRCSRFLKSLEWVAIGQASDKLLPDSLPKGIFACDVRTLEDMQLLRKPCGAWLLPLAPASLSSLWATEYQRLASQASNGEGGLLPIGSNGFYKACLMALLCVVGAALAAGLTMGLVSIDPMEMEIIVKTEDKDMVEASAKQKLKKDQAAAERILPLIHDHHLLLVTLLLMNSIANEALPLFLDQIVPSWLAVVLSVSLVLMFGEIIPSAVFTGSEQLTMAARFSGLVGAFMFVLTPVSWPIAKLLDRVLGADHKGRYNFAELRAIVSMHAGLRLGGEEDDQASIAAFSYFLLKHLKLTDVTVLCAACPPALMPGGFQIP
;
A
#
# COMPACT_ATOMS: atom_id res chain seq x y z
N MET A 1 39.51 -2.98 24.11
CA MET A 1 38.18 -3.48 23.73
C MET A 1 37.31 -3.80 24.94
N LEU A 2 37.78 -4.53 25.96
CA LEU A 2 36.98 -4.89 27.17
C LEU A 2 36.47 -3.70 28.01
N ARG A 3 37.09 -2.51 27.96
CA ARG A 3 36.62 -1.30 28.67
C ARG A 3 35.51 -0.55 27.91
N ILE A 4 35.36 -0.78 26.61
CA ILE A 4 34.29 -0.18 25.78
C ILE A 4 33.00 -0.99 25.90
N GLU A 5 33.09 -2.31 26.10
CA GLU A 5 31.94 -3.18 26.39
C GLU A 5 31.28 -2.87 27.74
N SER A 6 32.04 -2.53 28.79
CA SER A 6 31.45 -2.17 30.08
C SER A 6 30.79 -0.79 30.10
N GLU A 7 31.25 0.16 29.28
CA GLU A 7 30.56 1.44 29.07
C GLU A 7 29.29 1.26 28.23
N HIS A 8 29.30 0.35 27.25
CA HIS A 8 28.10 0.01 26.47
C HIS A 8 27.05 -0.79 27.27
N SER A 9 27.47 -1.63 28.23
CA SER A 9 26.53 -2.29 29.15
C SER A 9 25.90 -1.29 30.13
N GLY A 10 26.69 -0.35 30.67
CA GLY A 10 26.19 0.74 31.51
C GLY A 10 25.27 1.72 30.77
N LEU A 11 25.52 2.00 29.49
CA LEU A 11 24.60 2.79 28.65
C LEU A 11 23.29 2.05 28.36
N LYS A 12 23.34 0.73 28.12
CA LYS A 12 22.12 -0.10 27.90
C LYS A 12 21.23 -0.14 29.15
N GLU A 13 21.80 -0.13 30.36
CA GLU A 13 21.05 -0.02 31.61
C GLU A 13 20.40 1.36 31.81
N PHE A 14 21.03 2.43 31.31
CA PHE A 14 20.52 3.80 31.45
C PHE A 14 19.22 4.07 30.64
N PHE A 15 18.96 3.29 29.58
CA PHE A 15 17.79 3.43 28.71
C PHE A 15 16.57 2.56 29.11
N ARG A 16 16.74 1.53 29.95
CA ARG A 16 15.63 0.65 30.38
C ARG A 16 14.99 1.19 31.65
N GLN A 17 13.97 2.03 31.50
CA GLN A 17 13.38 2.78 32.62
C GLN A 17 12.00 2.28 33.05
N ASN A 18 11.29 1.53 32.19
CA ASN A 18 9.87 1.24 32.42
C ASN A 18 9.65 -0.06 33.20
N GLY A 19 8.91 0.03 34.31
CA GLY A 19 8.41 -1.14 35.04
C GLY A 19 7.20 -1.79 34.35
N VAL A 20 6.75 -2.94 34.86
CA VAL A 20 5.62 -3.71 34.30
C VAL A 20 4.33 -2.87 34.22
N CYS A 21 3.95 -2.18 35.30
CA CYS A 21 2.72 -1.38 35.32
C CYS A 21 2.78 -0.17 34.38
N LEU A 22 3.94 0.51 34.32
CA LEU A 22 4.12 1.65 33.41
C LEU A 22 4.06 1.19 31.94
N THR A 23 4.68 0.05 31.64
CA THR A 23 4.62 -0.56 30.30
C THR A 23 3.19 -0.91 29.93
N ALA A 24 2.44 -1.55 30.83
CA ALA A 24 1.04 -1.84 30.61
C ALA A 24 0.22 -0.57 30.33
N GLY A 25 0.45 0.51 31.09
CA GLY A 25 -0.18 1.81 30.86
C GLY A 25 0.16 2.42 29.49
N ILE A 26 1.41 2.30 29.03
CA ILE A 26 1.83 2.75 27.70
C ILE A 26 1.10 1.96 26.59
N ILE A 27 1.01 0.63 26.73
CA ILE A 27 0.30 -0.23 25.77
C ILE A 27 -1.18 0.14 25.73
N VAL A 28 -1.81 0.37 26.88
CA VAL A 28 -3.20 0.83 26.96
C VAL A 28 -3.39 2.18 26.27
N ALA A 29 -2.52 3.15 26.55
CA ALA A 29 -2.60 4.48 25.98
C ALA A 29 -2.41 4.48 24.45
N ASP A 30 -1.59 3.58 23.92
CA ASP A 30 -1.37 3.43 22.48
C ASP A 30 -2.55 2.76 21.76
N VAL A 31 -3.05 1.65 22.33
CA VAL A 31 -4.11 0.81 21.71
C VAL A 31 -5.46 1.51 21.76
N VAL A 32 -5.83 2.04 22.93
CA VAL A 32 -7.21 2.50 23.17
C VAL A 32 -7.51 3.73 22.33
N GLY A 33 -6.55 4.67 22.27
CA GLY A 33 -6.44 5.75 21.29
C GLY A 33 -7.76 6.29 20.72
N ALA A 34 -7.77 6.55 19.41
CA ALA A 34 -8.98 6.95 18.71
C ALA A 34 -9.92 5.77 18.41
N GLY A 35 -9.42 4.54 18.44
CA GLY A 35 -10.20 3.33 18.12
C GLY A 35 -11.39 3.11 19.06
N ILE A 36 -11.26 3.49 20.34
CA ILE A 36 -12.34 3.33 21.32
C ILE A 36 -13.64 4.08 20.94
N LEU A 37 -13.51 5.23 20.25
CA LEU A 37 -14.66 6.05 19.87
C LEU A 37 -15.47 5.45 18.70
N ALA A 38 -14.89 4.49 17.97
CA ALA A 38 -15.54 3.77 16.87
C ALA A 38 -16.14 2.41 17.31
N MET A 39 -15.89 1.98 18.55
CA MET A 39 -16.37 0.68 19.05
C MET A 39 -17.90 0.53 19.01
N PRO A 40 -18.72 1.56 19.33
CA PRO A 40 -20.18 1.45 19.21
C PRO A 40 -20.61 1.16 17.77
N LEU A 41 -19.95 1.77 16.78
CA LEU A 41 -20.21 1.56 15.35
C LEU A 41 -19.89 0.13 14.94
N ALA A 42 -18.76 -0.43 15.42
CA ALA A 42 -18.42 -1.82 15.14
C ALA A 42 -19.45 -2.82 15.70
N VAL A 43 -19.92 -2.58 16.94
CA VAL A 43 -20.98 -3.38 17.57
C VAL A 43 -22.31 -3.19 16.82
N ALA A 44 -22.61 -1.98 16.33
CA ALA A 44 -23.84 -1.70 15.60
C ALA A 44 -23.95 -2.50 14.30
N ASN A 45 -22.89 -2.59 13.51
CA ASN A 45 -22.98 -3.33 12.25
C ASN A 45 -23.10 -4.85 12.45
N PHE A 46 -22.53 -5.41 13.53
CA PHE A 46 -22.72 -6.83 13.87
C PHE A 46 -24.04 -7.11 14.59
N GLY A 47 -24.56 -6.15 15.36
CA GLY A 47 -25.55 -6.39 16.40
C GLY A 47 -24.91 -6.76 17.74
N LEU A 48 -25.67 -6.63 18.82
CA LEU A 48 -25.14 -6.68 20.20
C LEU A 48 -24.36 -7.96 20.50
N VAL A 49 -24.95 -9.13 20.22
CA VAL A 49 -24.37 -10.44 20.58
C VAL A 49 -23.13 -10.76 19.75
N PRO A 50 -23.21 -10.86 18.41
CA PRO A 50 -22.03 -11.15 17.58
C PRO A 50 -20.96 -10.05 17.69
N GLY A 51 -21.33 -8.78 17.86
CA GLY A 51 -20.37 -7.69 18.09
C GLY A 51 -19.62 -7.85 19.41
N SER A 52 -20.32 -8.22 20.49
CA SER A 52 -19.67 -8.48 21.79
C SER A 52 -18.73 -9.68 21.74
N ILE A 53 -19.11 -10.75 21.03
CA ILE A 53 -18.26 -11.93 20.85
C ILE A 53 -17.03 -11.55 20.00
N ALA A 54 -17.24 -10.86 18.88
CA ALA A 54 -16.16 -10.40 18.00
C ALA A 54 -15.17 -9.52 18.75
N LEU A 55 -15.64 -8.59 19.59
CA LEU A 55 -14.78 -7.73 20.42
C LEU A 55 -13.82 -8.56 21.28
N VAL A 56 -14.30 -9.60 21.97
CA VAL A 56 -13.47 -10.49 22.80
C VAL A 56 -12.49 -11.29 21.93
N VAL A 57 -12.95 -11.83 20.81
CA VAL A 57 -12.13 -12.66 19.91
C VAL A 57 -10.99 -11.84 19.29
N PHE A 58 -11.28 -10.65 18.76
CA PHE A 58 -10.27 -9.78 18.15
C PHE A 58 -9.23 -9.32 19.19
N LEU A 59 -9.67 -9.00 20.42
CA LEU A 59 -8.74 -8.64 21.48
C LEU A 59 -7.84 -9.82 21.87
N ALA A 60 -8.40 -11.02 22.03
CA ALA A 60 -7.64 -12.22 22.35
C ALA A 60 -6.63 -12.56 21.25
N ALA A 61 -7.04 -12.47 19.98
CA ALA A 61 -6.16 -12.71 18.84
C ALA A 61 -5.03 -11.66 18.75
N ASN A 62 -5.34 -10.39 19.03
CA ASN A 62 -4.34 -9.33 19.10
C ASN A 62 -3.31 -9.56 20.22
N VAL A 63 -3.75 -9.97 21.42
CA VAL A 63 -2.85 -10.35 22.52
C VAL A 63 -1.96 -11.52 22.12
N HIS A 64 -2.54 -12.53 21.48
CA HIS A 64 -1.79 -13.70 21.00
C HIS A 64 -0.67 -13.30 20.03
N ILE A 65 -0.99 -12.50 19.00
CA ILE A 65 -0.01 -12.07 18.01
C ILE A 65 1.09 -11.20 18.64
N SER A 66 0.74 -10.35 19.60
CA SER A 66 1.71 -9.56 20.36
C SER A 66 2.68 -10.45 21.16
N ILE A 67 2.20 -11.54 21.75
CA ILE A 67 3.04 -12.53 22.45
C ILE A 67 3.93 -13.28 21.45
N VAL A 68 3.41 -13.65 20.27
CA VAL A 68 4.20 -14.27 19.20
C VAL A 68 5.36 -13.35 18.79
N MET A 69 5.10 -12.06 18.58
CA MET A 69 6.14 -11.10 18.24
C MET A 69 7.18 -10.92 19.37
N TRP A 70 6.74 -10.93 20.63
CA TRP A 70 7.64 -10.96 21.78
C TRP A 70 8.52 -12.21 21.80
N ARG A 71 7.98 -13.41 21.51
CA ARG A 71 8.77 -14.65 21.42
C ARG A 71 9.85 -14.53 20.37
N VAL A 72 9.52 -14.05 19.18
CA VAL A 72 10.52 -13.81 18.12
C VAL A 72 11.60 -12.88 18.63
N ARG A 73 11.25 -11.75 19.26
CA ARG A 73 12.23 -10.80 19.77
C ARG A 73 13.16 -11.40 20.83
N MET A 74 12.66 -12.28 21.71
CA MET A 74 13.42 -12.80 22.84
C MET A 74 14.24 -14.05 22.52
N PHE A 75 13.70 -14.94 21.68
CA PHE A 75 14.28 -16.26 21.44
C PHE A 75 14.99 -16.40 20.10
N CYS A 76 14.82 -15.46 19.16
CA CYS A 76 15.61 -15.41 17.94
C CYS A 76 17.05 -14.94 18.25
N PRO A 77 18.09 -15.78 18.03
CA PRO A 77 19.48 -15.42 18.35
C PRO A 77 19.97 -14.18 17.60
N THR A 78 19.52 -13.98 16.36
CA THR A 78 19.88 -12.85 15.51
C THR A 78 19.10 -11.57 15.81
N CYS A 79 18.14 -11.62 16.73
CA CYS A 79 17.21 -10.52 17.03
C CYS A 79 17.52 -9.80 18.35
N GLU A 80 18.56 -10.19 19.10
CA GLU A 80 18.84 -9.72 20.47
C GLU A 80 18.90 -8.18 20.61
N ASN A 81 19.44 -7.49 19.59
CA ASN A 81 19.57 -6.03 19.58
C ASN A 81 18.46 -5.30 18.78
N ALA A 82 17.36 -5.99 18.46
CA ALA A 82 16.24 -5.39 17.74
C ALA A 82 15.42 -4.44 18.62
N ASN A 83 15.63 -3.14 18.41
CA ASN A 83 14.92 -2.06 19.12
C ASN A 83 13.78 -1.42 18.31
N THR A 84 13.63 -1.80 17.04
CA THR A 84 12.54 -1.32 16.17
C THR A 84 11.89 -2.47 15.44
N TYR A 85 10.65 -2.29 14.99
CA TYR A 85 9.94 -3.35 14.28
C TYR A 85 10.69 -3.81 13.01
N THR A 86 11.21 -2.87 12.22
CA THR A 86 12.04 -3.19 11.04
C THR A 86 13.38 -3.88 11.39
N ALA A 87 13.97 -3.59 12.56
CA ALA A 87 15.16 -4.29 13.01
C ALA A 87 14.86 -5.74 13.42
N LEU A 88 13.69 -5.98 14.03
CA LEU A 88 13.23 -7.33 14.35
C LEU A 88 13.07 -8.17 13.08
N VAL A 89 12.42 -7.62 12.05
CA VAL A 89 12.28 -8.28 10.75
C VAL A 89 13.63 -8.58 10.12
N ARG A 90 14.56 -7.62 10.15
CA ARG A 90 15.92 -7.82 9.62
C ARG A 90 16.65 -8.97 10.33
N GLY A 91 16.51 -9.06 11.66
CA GLY A 91 17.12 -10.12 12.47
C GLY A 91 16.49 -11.48 12.20
N ALA A 92 15.16 -11.57 12.16
CA ALA A 92 14.45 -12.83 11.92
C ALA A 92 14.71 -13.40 10.53
N PHE A 93 14.95 -12.54 9.53
CA PHE A 93 15.31 -12.94 8.17
C PHE A 93 16.82 -12.98 7.92
N ALA A 94 17.66 -13.04 8.95
CA ALA A 94 19.12 -13.04 8.79
C ALA A 94 19.63 -14.19 7.91
N SER A 95 19.04 -15.38 8.06
CA SER A 95 19.38 -16.60 7.30
C SER A 95 18.68 -16.71 5.94
N ALA A 96 17.76 -15.79 5.62
CA ALA A 96 17.01 -15.79 4.37
C ALA A 96 17.81 -15.15 3.22
N PRO A 97 17.48 -15.46 1.95
CA PRO A 97 18.02 -14.74 0.79
C PRO A 97 17.88 -13.21 0.94
N VAL A 98 18.89 -12.48 0.48
CA VAL A 98 18.99 -11.02 0.65
C VAL A 98 17.75 -10.28 0.13
N TRP A 99 17.20 -10.74 -1.00
CA TRP A 99 16.00 -10.15 -1.60
C TRP A 99 14.77 -10.31 -0.70
N GLN A 100 14.56 -11.48 -0.07
CA GLN A 100 13.45 -11.74 0.84
C GLN A 100 13.56 -10.87 2.09
N ARG A 101 14.76 -10.82 2.69
CA ARG A 101 15.04 -9.98 3.84
C ARG A 101 14.79 -8.50 3.52
N HIS A 102 15.27 -8.02 2.38
CA HIS A 102 15.07 -6.65 1.96
C HIS A 102 13.59 -6.33 1.72
N LEU A 103 12.87 -7.21 1.00
CA LEU A 103 11.44 -7.07 0.76
C LEU A 103 10.65 -6.96 2.07
N MET A 104 10.86 -7.89 3.00
CA MET A 104 10.13 -7.90 4.27
C MET A 104 10.42 -6.66 5.14
N VAL A 105 11.67 -6.19 5.15
CA VAL A 105 12.05 -4.96 5.86
C VAL A 105 11.38 -3.73 5.23
N VAL A 106 11.38 -3.63 3.89
CA VAL A 106 10.75 -2.52 3.17
C VAL A 106 9.24 -2.52 3.35
N VAL A 107 8.57 -3.67 3.18
CA VAL A 107 7.13 -3.82 3.35
C VAL A 107 6.71 -3.45 4.77
N THR A 108 7.39 -4.00 5.79
CA THR A 108 7.07 -3.69 7.20
C THR A 108 7.31 -2.21 7.50
N GLY A 109 8.42 -1.65 7.03
CA GLY A 109 8.74 -0.25 7.24
C GLY A 109 7.78 0.71 6.54
N PHE A 110 7.30 0.36 5.35
CA PHE A 110 6.27 1.11 4.62
C PHE A 110 4.93 1.05 5.35
N CYS A 111 4.47 -0.15 5.72
CA CYS A 111 3.20 -0.34 6.43
C CYS A 111 3.18 0.41 7.76
N GLN A 112 4.24 0.28 8.58
CA GLN A 112 4.34 0.96 9.87
C GLN A 112 4.27 2.49 9.73
N LYS A 113 5.04 3.07 8.80
CA LYS A 113 5.08 4.53 8.60
C LYS A 113 3.78 5.07 7.99
N SER A 114 3.21 4.34 7.03
CA SER A 114 1.94 4.70 6.38
C SER A 114 0.80 4.69 7.40
N PHE A 115 0.72 3.66 8.26
CA PHE A 115 -0.27 3.60 9.33
C PHE A 115 -0.11 4.76 10.32
N ILE A 116 1.11 5.03 10.79
CA ILE A 116 1.36 6.14 11.72
C ILE A 116 0.97 7.48 11.08
N LEU A 117 1.30 7.71 9.80
CA LEU A 117 0.86 8.91 9.08
C LEU A 117 -0.67 9.03 9.07
N GLY A 118 -1.37 7.94 8.73
CA GLY A 118 -2.83 7.90 8.76
C GLY A 118 -3.41 8.22 10.14
N MET A 119 -2.78 7.73 11.21
CA MET A 119 -3.16 8.07 12.58
C MET A 119 -2.99 9.56 12.89
N LEU A 120 -1.92 10.21 12.39
CA LEU A 120 -1.73 11.66 12.56
C LEU A 120 -2.85 12.46 11.89
N VAL A 121 -3.24 12.06 10.68
CA VAL A 121 -4.38 12.64 9.96
C VAL A 121 -5.66 12.50 10.78
N LEU A 122 -5.93 11.28 11.25
CA LEU A 122 -7.12 10.96 12.01
C LEU A 122 -7.20 11.74 13.33
N TYR A 123 -6.10 11.79 14.09
CA TYR A 123 -6.04 12.56 15.33
C TYR A 123 -6.25 14.06 15.09
N LEU A 124 -5.66 14.63 14.03
CA LEU A 124 -5.81 16.04 13.73
C LEU A 124 -7.25 16.38 13.29
N MET A 125 -7.86 15.53 12.48
CA MET A 125 -9.28 15.63 12.10
C MET A 125 -10.19 15.55 13.33
N SER A 126 -10.01 14.54 14.19
CA SER A 126 -10.80 14.36 15.41
C SER A 126 -10.60 15.51 16.40
N ALA A 127 -9.39 16.08 16.49
CA ALA A 127 -9.14 17.29 17.27
C ALA A 127 -9.91 18.50 16.72
N GLY A 128 -9.94 18.69 15.39
CA GLY A 128 -10.75 19.74 14.76
C GLY A 128 -12.25 19.58 15.03
N LYS A 129 -12.77 18.35 14.95
CA LYS A 129 -14.14 18.04 15.37
C LYS A 129 -14.37 18.36 16.86
N GLY A 130 -13.42 18.01 17.73
CA GLY A 130 -13.44 18.36 19.15
C GLY A 130 -13.56 19.86 19.42
N PHE A 131 -12.81 20.69 18.68
CA PHE A 131 -12.96 22.14 18.76
C PHE A 131 -14.35 22.63 18.35
N GLY A 132 -14.86 22.17 17.20
CA GLY A 132 -16.20 22.52 16.75
C GLY A 132 -17.28 22.12 17.75
N MET A 133 -17.12 20.99 18.44
CA MET A 133 -18.04 20.55 19.49
C MET A 133 -17.94 21.41 20.76
N MET A 134 -16.74 21.83 21.18
CA MET A 134 -16.59 22.72 22.33
C MET A 134 -17.25 24.08 22.09
N PHE A 135 -17.09 24.61 20.88
CA PHE A 135 -17.64 25.90 20.46
C PHE A 135 -18.81 25.75 19.49
N TYR A 136 -19.76 24.87 19.81
CA TYR A 136 -20.88 24.52 18.92
C TYR A 136 -21.78 25.70 18.50
N GLU A 137 -21.76 26.82 19.23
CA GLU A 137 -22.50 28.03 18.87
C GLU A 137 -21.84 28.80 17.71
N THR A 138 -20.55 28.59 17.48
CA THR A 138 -19.78 29.29 16.44
C THR A 138 -19.86 28.55 15.10
N GLN A 139 -20.33 29.24 14.06
CA GLN A 139 -20.56 28.69 12.73
C GLN A 139 -19.28 28.69 11.88
N ILE A 140 -18.30 27.88 12.27
CA ILE A 140 -17.02 27.75 11.58
C ILE A 140 -16.91 26.36 10.95
N CYS A 141 -16.46 26.29 9.69
CA CYS A 141 -16.31 25.03 8.96
C CYS A 141 -15.21 24.13 9.55
N LEU A 142 -15.39 22.81 9.43
CA LEU A 142 -14.42 21.83 9.93
C LEU A 142 -12.97 22.08 9.48
N PRO A 143 -12.66 22.42 8.21
CA PRO A 143 -11.27 22.67 7.79
C PRO A 143 -10.56 23.77 8.58
N VAL A 144 -11.33 24.78 9.02
CA VAL A 144 -10.82 25.90 9.81
C VAL A 144 -10.57 25.45 11.25
N TRP A 145 -11.43 24.60 11.82
CA TRP A 145 -11.17 24.00 13.13
C TRP A 145 -9.97 23.07 13.15
N VAL A 146 -9.79 22.27 12.11
CA VAL A 146 -8.61 21.41 11.94
C VAL A 146 -7.35 22.27 11.82
N PHE A 147 -7.42 23.43 11.17
CA PHE A 147 -6.33 24.41 11.13
C PHE A 147 -6.01 24.97 12.53
N TYR A 148 -7.01 25.35 13.32
CA TYR A 148 -6.79 25.81 14.70
C TYR A 148 -6.19 24.70 15.59
N ALA A 149 -6.61 23.45 15.40
CA ALA A 149 -6.00 22.31 16.07
C ALA A 149 -4.52 22.16 15.71
N ALA A 150 -4.17 22.29 14.43
CA ALA A 150 -2.79 22.27 13.96
C ALA A 150 -1.98 23.44 14.57
N LEU A 151 -2.55 24.64 14.59
CA LEU A 151 -1.89 25.83 15.15
C LEU A 151 -1.60 25.66 16.65
N LEU A 152 -2.56 25.14 17.42
CA LEU A 152 -2.36 24.85 18.85
C LEU A 152 -1.27 23.79 19.06
N LEU A 153 -1.23 22.78 18.20
CA LEU A 153 -0.31 21.63 18.30
C LEU A 153 1.12 21.98 17.91
N PHE A 154 1.30 22.92 16.99
CA PHE A 154 2.59 23.30 16.41
C PHE A 154 3.72 23.59 17.42
N PRO A 155 3.56 24.48 18.43
CA PRO A 155 4.64 24.78 19.38
C PRO A 155 5.07 23.55 20.20
N PHE A 156 4.12 22.67 20.53
CA PHE A 156 4.41 21.43 21.25
C PHE A 156 5.11 20.41 20.34
N ALA A 157 4.67 20.28 19.09
CA ALA A 157 5.29 19.36 18.13
C ALA A 157 6.74 19.74 17.79
N VAL A 158 7.03 21.05 17.67
CA VAL A 158 8.39 21.55 17.43
C VAL A 158 9.32 21.27 18.61
N THR A 159 8.84 21.39 19.84
CA THR A 159 9.65 21.16 21.05
C THR A 159 9.81 19.68 21.41
N ALA A 160 8.91 18.81 20.93
CA ALA A 160 8.88 17.39 21.23
C ALA A 160 9.96 16.57 20.47
N ARG A 161 11.25 16.72 20.81
CA ARG A 161 12.34 15.94 20.19
C ARG A 161 12.63 14.58 20.83
N ARG A 162 12.05 14.23 21.99
CA ARG A 162 12.25 12.92 22.66
C ARG A 162 10.91 12.27 22.98
N MET A 163 10.82 10.94 22.84
CA MET A 163 9.71 10.18 23.38
C MET A 163 9.83 10.24 24.91
N GLY A 164 8.75 10.57 25.61
CA GLY A 164 8.77 10.62 27.08
C GLY A 164 9.32 11.89 27.72
N THR A 165 9.60 12.98 26.98
CA THR A 165 9.93 14.29 27.60
C THR A 165 8.84 14.74 28.58
N TRP A 166 7.60 14.30 28.36
CA TRP A 166 6.42 14.67 29.13
C TRP A 166 5.69 13.42 29.64
N GLN A 167 6.30 12.70 30.59
CA GLN A 167 5.67 11.50 31.18
C GLN A 167 4.29 11.80 31.79
N SER A 168 4.07 13.03 32.30
CA SER A 168 2.78 13.49 32.81
C SER A 168 1.68 13.51 31.74
N LEU A 169 2.02 13.78 30.47
CA LEU A 169 1.04 13.79 29.38
C LEU A 169 0.43 12.40 29.14
N VAL A 170 1.14 11.30 29.41
CA VAL A 170 0.60 9.94 29.24
C VAL A 170 -0.57 9.71 30.20
N TRP A 171 -0.43 10.09 31.47
CA TRP A 171 -1.49 9.95 32.46
C TRP A 171 -2.66 10.89 32.20
N ILE A 172 -2.38 12.12 31.75
CA ILE A 172 -3.42 13.04 31.29
C ILE A 172 -4.19 12.41 30.11
N ASN A 173 -3.48 11.79 29.16
CA ASN A 173 -4.08 11.10 28.01
C ASN A 173 -5.04 9.99 28.45
N VAL A 174 -4.62 9.15 29.40
CA VAL A 174 -5.47 8.07 29.94
C VAL A 174 -6.69 8.63 30.66
N ALA A 175 -6.50 9.67 31.49
CA ALA A 175 -7.61 10.31 32.19
C ALA A 175 -8.62 10.95 31.22
N THR A 176 -8.14 11.58 30.15
CA THR A 176 -9.02 12.18 29.15
C THR A 176 -9.73 11.12 28.32
N ILE A 177 -9.10 9.98 27.97
CA ILE A 177 -9.80 8.82 27.35
C ILE A 177 -10.96 8.36 28.23
N ILE A 178 -10.72 8.15 29.52
CA ILE A 178 -11.77 7.73 30.46
C ILE A 178 -12.91 8.77 30.48
N GLY A 179 -12.57 10.06 30.52
CA GLY A 179 -13.55 11.15 30.42
C GLY A 179 -14.36 11.11 29.12
N THR A 180 -13.71 10.91 27.96
CA THR A 180 -14.41 10.82 26.67
C THR A 180 -15.43 9.71 26.62
N VAL A 181 -15.21 8.61 27.35
CA VAL A 181 -16.11 7.45 27.33
C VAL A 181 -17.19 7.56 28.39
N LEU A 182 -16.80 7.84 29.63
CA LEU A 182 -17.73 7.80 30.75
C LEU A 182 -18.70 8.97 30.76
N ILE A 183 -18.32 10.16 30.29
CA ILE A 183 -19.23 11.33 30.27
C ILE A 183 -20.45 11.07 29.38
N PRO A 184 -20.31 10.66 28.10
CA PRO A 184 -21.41 10.20 27.27
C PRO A 184 -22.31 9.17 27.93
N LEU A 185 -21.72 8.09 28.43
CA LEU A 185 -22.47 6.95 28.98
C LEU A 185 -23.22 7.32 30.26
N ALA A 186 -22.59 8.08 31.15
CA ALA A 186 -23.23 8.57 32.37
C ALA A 186 -24.39 9.51 32.04
N TYR A 187 -24.25 10.38 31.04
CA TYR A 187 -25.32 11.26 30.61
C TYR A 187 -26.56 10.46 30.15
N TYR A 188 -26.37 9.48 29.25
CA TYR A 188 -27.48 8.62 28.81
C TYR A 188 -28.07 7.78 29.94
N ALA A 189 -27.24 7.30 30.87
CA ALA A 189 -27.71 6.52 32.02
C ALA A 189 -28.56 7.36 32.99
N LEU A 190 -28.22 8.63 33.20
CA LEU A 190 -28.95 9.52 34.12
C LEU A 190 -30.26 10.06 33.53
N TYR A 191 -30.25 10.45 32.25
CA TYR A 191 -31.41 11.12 31.62
C TYR A 191 -32.29 10.18 30.78
N GLY A 192 -31.89 8.91 30.63
CA GLY A 192 -32.62 7.89 29.90
C GLY A 192 -32.30 7.87 28.40
N THR A 193 -32.12 6.66 27.86
CA THR A 193 -31.72 6.46 26.47
C THR A 193 -32.82 6.78 25.46
N GLU A 194 -34.10 6.55 25.81
CA GLU A 194 -35.22 6.70 24.87
C GLU A 194 -35.47 8.14 24.41
N LYS A 195 -35.09 9.11 25.25
CA LYS A 195 -35.34 10.54 24.99
C LYS A 195 -34.40 11.13 23.93
N PHE A 196 -33.20 10.59 23.80
CA PHE A 196 -32.11 11.16 22.98
C PHE A 196 -31.64 10.24 21.85
N ARG A 197 -32.14 9.00 21.80
CA ARG A 197 -31.82 8.07 20.71
C ARG A 197 -32.47 8.58 19.41
N LEU A 198 -31.75 8.46 18.30
CA LEU A 198 -32.25 8.79 16.97
C LEU A 198 -33.59 8.09 16.68
N SER A 199 -34.55 8.81 16.10
CA SER A 199 -35.88 8.27 15.80
C SER A 199 -35.80 7.00 14.93
N GLY A 200 -36.41 5.92 15.42
CA GLY A 200 -36.38 4.60 14.77
C GLY A 200 -35.08 3.80 14.97
N SER A 201 -34.11 4.29 15.74
CA SER A 201 -32.95 3.51 16.17
C SER A 201 -33.35 2.55 17.29
N LYS A 202 -32.99 1.28 17.12
CA LYS A 202 -33.30 0.19 18.06
C LYS A 202 -32.04 -0.58 18.40
N VAL A 203 -32.03 -1.21 19.56
CA VAL A 203 -30.99 -2.16 19.94
C VAL A 203 -31.38 -3.51 19.36
N GLU A 204 -30.60 -4.01 18.42
CA GLU A 204 -30.79 -5.31 17.81
C GLU A 204 -29.83 -6.31 18.43
N MET A 205 -30.36 -7.46 18.87
CA MET A 205 -29.53 -8.53 19.44
C MET A 205 -28.60 -9.14 18.39
N VAL A 206 -29.12 -9.25 17.16
CA VAL A 206 -28.43 -9.74 15.97
C VAL A 206 -28.89 -8.85 14.81
N SER A 207 -27.95 -8.20 14.11
CA SER A 207 -28.27 -7.43 12.91
C SER A 207 -28.35 -8.35 11.69
N ASN A 208 -28.93 -7.85 10.59
CA ASN A 208 -28.85 -8.53 9.30
C ASN A 208 -27.41 -8.38 8.75
N LEU A 209 -26.59 -9.41 8.94
CA LEU A 209 -25.17 -9.43 8.59
C LEU A 209 -24.94 -9.27 7.07
N SER A 210 -24.80 -8.04 6.60
CA SER A 210 -24.25 -7.76 5.28
C SER A 210 -22.75 -8.02 5.30
N SER A 211 -22.20 -8.64 4.24
CA SER A 211 -20.77 -8.94 4.16
C SER A 211 -19.90 -7.68 4.30
N ARG A 212 -20.34 -6.56 3.70
CA ARG A 212 -19.66 -5.26 3.81
C ARG A 212 -19.57 -4.77 5.25
N GLU A 213 -20.67 -4.89 5.99
CA GLU A 213 -20.78 -4.46 7.39
C GLU A 213 -19.91 -5.31 8.31
N MET A 214 -19.86 -6.63 8.07
CA MET A 214 -18.96 -7.53 8.79
C MET A 214 -17.49 -7.19 8.56
N LEU A 215 -17.11 -6.94 7.29
CA LEU A 215 -15.74 -6.55 6.93
C LEU A 215 -15.36 -5.20 7.54
N SER A 216 -16.26 -4.22 7.50
CA SER A 216 -16.06 -2.90 8.11
C SER A 216 -15.91 -2.99 9.63
N SER A 217 -16.75 -3.76 10.32
CA SER A 217 -16.60 -3.95 11.77
C SER A 217 -15.34 -4.73 12.15
N ALA A 218 -14.96 -5.76 11.40
CA ALA A 218 -13.70 -6.46 11.58
C ALA A 218 -12.51 -5.50 11.44
N SER A 219 -12.55 -4.62 10.43
CA SER A 219 -11.56 -3.57 10.21
C SER A 219 -11.50 -2.56 11.36
N ILE A 220 -12.64 -2.08 11.88
CA ILE A 220 -12.69 -1.18 13.04
C ILE A 220 -12.10 -1.85 14.29
N TYR A 221 -12.43 -3.12 14.55
CA TYR A 221 -11.83 -3.88 15.66
C TYR A 221 -10.33 -4.07 15.48
N THR A 222 -9.89 -4.44 14.28
CA THR A 222 -8.47 -4.53 13.93
C THR A 222 -7.78 -3.21 14.21
N PHE A 223 -8.25 -2.09 13.65
CA PHE A 223 -7.69 -0.77 13.89
C PHE A 223 -7.59 -0.46 15.39
N GLY A 224 -8.72 -0.57 16.11
CA GLY A 224 -8.81 -0.12 17.49
C GLY A 224 -8.09 -1.00 18.50
N MET A 225 -7.72 -2.23 18.15
CA MET A 225 -7.03 -3.13 19.08
C MET A 225 -5.54 -3.31 18.77
N THR A 226 -5.04 -2.88 17.61
CA THR A 226 -3.64 -3.11 17.22
C THR A 226 -2.62 -2.38 18.10
N SER A 227 -1.53 -3.09 18.42
CA SER A 227 -0.36 -2.57 19.18
C SER A 227 0.98 -2.88 18.53
N GLN A 228 1.00 -3.72 17.50
CA GLN A 228 2.21 -4.34 16.95
C GLN A 228 3.16 -3.31 16.35
N PHE A 229 2.64 -2.18 15.85
CA PHE A 229 3.42 -1.12 15.24
C PHE A 229 4.43 -0.43 16.18
N LEU A 230 4.24 -0.50 17.49
CA LEU A 230 5.12 0.13 18.50
C LEU A 230 5.62 -0.87 19.55
N LEU A 231 5.18 -2.12 19.48
CA LEU A 231 5.43 -3.10 20.51
C LEU A 231 6.93 -3.40 20.69
N VAL A 232 7.72 -3.48 19.62
CA VAL A 232 9.17 -3.78 19.73
C VAL A 232 9.90 -2.64 20.46
N GLU A 233 9.55 -1.40 20.14
CA GLU A 233 10.07 -0.19 20.76
C GLU A 233 9.69 -0.16 22.25
N ILE A 234 8.42 -0.48 22.59
CA ILE A 234 7.96 -0.58 23.98
C ILE A 234 8.76 -1.65 24.75
N ILE A 235 8.96 -2.83 24.16
CA ILE A 235 9.72 -3.91 24.82
C ILE A 235 11.20 -3.50 25.01
N ALA A 236 11.76 -2.70 24.09
CA ALA A 236 13.14 -2.21 24.20
C ALA A 236 13.35 -1.27 25.40
N GLU A 237 12.31 -0.54 25.82
CA GLU A 237 12.35 0.38 26.97
C GLU A 237 12.06 -0.29 28.33
N MET A 238 11.61 -1.55 28.32
CA MET A 238 11.30 -2.29 29.55
C MET A 238 12.56 -2.64 30.35
N LYS A 239 12.50 -2.46 31.68
CA LYS A 239 13.51 -2.97 32.63
C LYS A 239 13.73 -4.48 32.48
N GLU A 240 12.64 -5.23 32.46
CA GLU A 240 12.64 -6.69 32.36
C GLU A 240 11.77 -7.14 31.17
N PRO A 241 12.35 -7.24 29.95
CA PRO A 241 11.62 -7.63 28.75
C PRO A 241 10.95 -9.01 28.82
N LEU A 242 11.46 -9.93 29.66
CA LEU A 242 10.86 -11.24 29.87
C LEU A 242 9.48 -11.18 30.55
N LYS A 243 9.20 -10.10 31.31
CA LYS A 243 7.90 -9.89 31.98
C LYS A 243 6.86 -9.23 31.06
N MET A 244 7.16 -9.02 29.78
CA MET A 244 6.22 -8.45 28.81
C MET A 244 4.88 -9.22 28.73
N PRO A 245 4.82 -10.57 28.69
CA PRO A 245 3.55 -11.27 28.62
C PRO A 245 2.66 -11.00 29.83
N ILE A 246 3.25 -10.79 31.01
CA ILE A 246 2.52 -10.41 32.22
C ILE A 246 2.00 -8.97 32.08
N ALA A 247 2.86 -8.03 31.66
CA ALA A 247 2.47 -6.64 31.42
C ALA A 247 1.29 -6.54 30.43
N TYR A 248 1.33 -7.35 29.37
CA TYR A 248 0.29 -7.34 28.35
C TYR A 248 -0.95 -8.15 28.77
N ALA A 249 -0.82 -9.47 28.92
CA ALA A 249 -1.98 -10.35 29.09
C ALA A 249 -2.62 -10.23 30.48
N ALA A 250 -1.85 -9.99 31.53
CA ALA A 250 -2.40 -9.94 32.90
C ALA A 250 -2.82 -8.54 33.34
N VAL A 251 -2.23 -7.47 32.77
CA VAL A 251 -2.50 -6.09 33.19
C VAL A 251 -3.20 -5.27 32.10
N SER A 252 -2.62 -5.15 30.90
CA SER A 252 -3.20 -4.27 29.87
C SER A 252 -4.46 -4.86 29.22
N ALA A 253 -4.47 -6.14 28.87
CA ALA A 253 -5.57 -6.77 28.14
C ALA A 253 -6.92 -6.77 28.90
N PRO A 254 -6.98 -7.08 30.22
CA PRO A 254 -8.23 -6.96 30.96
C PRO A 254 -8.76 -5.53 31.02
N LEU A 255 -7.86 -4.55 31.17
CA LEU A 255 -8.23 -3.14 31.20
C LEU A 255 -8.72 -2.65 29.83
N GLN A 256 -8.07 -3.06 28.74
CA GLN A 256 -8.54 -2.82 27.38
C GLN A 256 -9.92 -3.45 27.13
N LEU A 257 -10.12 -4.70 27.57
CA LEU A 257 -11.40 -5.39 27.43
C LEU A 257 -12.53 -4.61 28.12
N VAL A 258 -12.32 -4.18 29.37
CA VAL A 258 -13.31 -3.40 30.10
C VAL A 258 -13.60 -2.09 29.38
N MET A 259 -12.58 -1.34 28.95
CA MET A 259 -12.80 -0.06 28.29
C MET A 259 -13.48 -0.20 26.92
N PHE A 260 -13.08 -1.17 26.10
CA PHE A 260 -13.73 -1.44 24.81
C PHE A 260 -15.15 -1.99 24.98
N ALA A 261 -15.40 -2.83 25.98
CA ALA A 261 -16.75 -3.31 26.28
C ALA A 261 -17.64 -2.16 26.76
N VAL A 262 -17.16 -1.32 27.69
CA VAL A 262 -17.91 -0.15 28.19
C VAL A 262 -18.21 0.82 27.05
N ALA A 263 -17.21 1.16 26.22
CA ALA A 263 -17.41 2.06 25.09
C ALA A 263 -18.29 1.43 24.01
N GLY A 264 -17.96 0.23 23.53
CA GLY A 264 -18.65 -0.44 22.42
C GLY A 264 -20.05 -0.91 22.78
N ILE A 265 -20.16 -1.78 23.79
CA ILE A 265 -21.45 -2.33 24.22
C ILE A 265 -22.29 -1.25 24.89
N GLY A 266 -21.71 -0.50 25.83
CA GLY A 266 -22.42 0.58 26.52
C GLY A 266 -22.86 1.69 25.55
N GLY A 267 -21.99 2.09 24.63
CA GLY A 267 -22.33 3.09 23.60
C GLY A 267 -23.43 2.60 22.65
N TYR A 268 -23.36 1.35 22.20
CA TYR A 268 -24.40 0.75 21.37
C TYR A 268 -25.75 0.64 22.09
N LEU A 269 -25.75 0.23 23.37
CA LEU A 269 -26.98 0.18 24.17
C LEU A 269 -27.61 1.58 24.33
N CYS A 270 -26.80 2.64 24.38
CA CYS A 270 -27.31 4.00 24.44
C CYS A 270 -27.85 4.48 23.07
N MET A 271 -27.06 4.32 22.00
CA MET A 271 -27.28 4.95 20.69
C MET A 271 -28.10 4.10 19.70
N GLY A 272 -28.07 2.77 19.83
CA GLY A 272 -28.74 1.81 18.95
C GLY A 272 -28.06 1.60 17.59
N ASN A 273 -28.78 0.98 16.65
CA ASN A 273 -28.30 0.54 15.33
C ASN A 273 -27.98 1.65 14.31
N LYS A 274 -28.36 2.91 14.56
CA LYS A 274 -28.06 4.05 13.68
C LYS A 274 -26.93 4.94 14.18
N VAL A 275 -26.04 4.42 15.03
CA VAL A 275 -24.86 5.16 15.46
C VAL A 275 -23.94 5.42 14.26
N ASP A 276 -23.45 6.64 14.13
CA ASP A 276 -22.47 7.03 13.12
C ASP A 276 -21.40 7.94 13.74
N GLY A 277 -20.24 7.98 13.11
CA GLY A 277 -19.12 8.84 13.49
C GLY A 277 -18.49 8.45 14.82
N MET A 278 -18.05 9.48 15.57
CA MET A 278 -17.48 9.28 16.90
C MET A 278 -18.60 9.22 17.94
N MET A 279 -18.43 8.40 18.97
CA MET A 279 -19.37 8.31 20.09
C MET A 279 -19.77 9.69 20.66
N ASN A 280 -18.83 10.64 20.78
CA ASN A 280 -19.10 11.95 21.37
C ASN A 280 -19.99 12.86 20.48
N GLU A 281 -20.04 12.63 19.17
CA GLU A 281 -20.86 13.42 18.23
C GLU A 281 -22.36 13.17 18.41
N ASN A 282 -22.72 12.06 19.06
CA ASN A 282 -24.10 11.66 19.25
C ASN A 282 -24.73 12.29 20.51
N LEU A 283 -23.96 13.01 21.33
CA LEU A 283 -24.47 13.69 22.53
C LEU A 283 -25.29 14.93 22.17
N PRO A 284 -26.39 15.21 22.89
CA PRO A 284 -27.11 16.46 22.71
C PRO A 284 -26.29 17.66 23.17
N PHE A 285 -26.47 18.82 22.52
CA PHE A 285 -25.77 20.05 22.88
C PHE A 285 -25.98 20.43 24.36
N GLY A 286 -24.91 20.84 25.03
CA GLY A 286 -24.92 21.27 26.43
C GLY A 286 -23.57 21.09 27.12
N GLY A 287 -23.55 21.24 28.45
CA GLY A 287 -22.30 21.18 29.23
C GLY A 287 -21.61 19.80 29.19
N ALA A 288 -22.36 18.71 29.17
CA ALA A 288 -21.79 17.35 29.06
C ALA A 288 -21.12 17.12 27.70
N PHE A 289 -21.72 17.65 26.63
CA PHE A 289 -21.16 17.62 25.28
C PHE A 289 -19.84 18.40 25.20
N GLN A 290 -19.79 19.61 25.75
CA GLN A 290 -18.56 20.42 25.78
C GLN A 290 -17.45 19.77 26.62
N LEU A 291 -17.79 19.17 27.77
CA LEU A 291 -16.82 18.50 28.62
C LEU A 291 -16.25 17.25 27.94
N ALA A 292 -17.11 16.42 27.34
CA ALA A 292 -16.68 15.25 26.56
C ALA A 292 -15.83 15.65 25.35
N ALA A 293 -16.19 16.73 24.66
CA ALA A 293 -15.43 17.30 23.56
C ALA A 293 -14.05 17.81 24.01
N GLY A 294 -13.96 18.47 25.18
CA GLY A 294 -12.69 18.91 25.77
C GLY A 294 -11.77 17.73 26.10
N CYS A 295 -12.28 16.69 26.75
CA CYS A 295 -11.52 15.46 26.98
C CYS A 295 -11.03 14.85 25.66
N MET A 296 -11.89 14.81 24.63
CA MET A 296 -11.55 14.24 23.34
C MET A 296 -10.47 15.06 22.64
N LEU A 297 -10.62 16.38 22.60
CA LEU A 297 -9.63 17.29 22.04
C LEU A 297 -8.26 17.08 22.69
N THR A 298 -8.20 17.09 24.03
CA THR A 298 -6.95 16.88 24.75
C THR A 298 -6.34 15.52 24.44
N HIS A 299 -7.15 14.45 24.41
CA HIS A 299 -6.69 13.11 24.06
C HIS A 299 -6.09 13.04 22.63
N MET A 300 -6.77 13.63 21.64
CA MET A 300 -6.30 13.60 20.24
C MET A 300 -5.00 14.37 20.06
N LEU A 301 -4.85 15.54 20.69
CA LEU A 301 -3.63 16.35 20.60
C LEU A 301 -2.44 15.62 21.25
N ILE A 302 -2.62 15.05 22.44
CA ILE A 302 -1.54 14.31 23.11
C ILE A 302 -1.15 13.07 22.30
N SER A 303 -2.14 12.32 21.79
CA SER A 303 -1.89 11.13 20.98
C SER A 303 -1.17 11.44 19.67
N TYR A 304 -1.52 12.58 19.03
CA TYR A 304 -0.76 13.09 17.89
C TYR A 304 0.70 13.36 18.25
N LEU A 305 0.97 14.01 19.39
CA LEU A 305 2.35 14.30 19.79
C LEU A 305 3.16 13.01 19.97
N ILE A 306 2.62 12.01 20.68
CA ILE A 306 3.33 10.75 20.95
C ILE A 306 3.71 10.06 19.63
N LYS A 307 2.75 9.87 18.72
CA LYS A 307 3.01 9.18 17.44
C LYS A 307 3.79 10.05 16.44
N GLY A 308 3.57 11.36 16.48
CA GLY A 308 4.21 12.35 15.59
C GLY A 308 5.72 12.41 15.78
N VAL A 309 6.20 12.35 17.02
CA VAL A 309 7.64 12.32 17.31
C VAL A 309 8.31 11.09 16.69
N VAL A 310 7.67 9.93 16.73
CA VAL A 310 8.20 8.68 16.15
C VAL A 310 8.37 8.82 14.63
N LEU A 311 7.32 9.28 13.94
CA LEU A 311 7.35 9.43 12.50
C LEU A 311 8.34 10.52 12.06
N CYS A 312 8.29 11.70 12.67
CA CYS A 312 9.20 12.81 12.36
C CYS A 312 10.66 12.44 12.59
N LYS A 313 10.99 11.68 13.65
CA LYS A 313 12.34 11.14 13.85
C LYS A 313 12.75 10.16 12.76
N SER A 314 11.85 9.28 12.36
CA SER A 314 12.13 8.34 11.27
C SER A 314 12.41 9.09 9.96
N VAL A 315 11.68 10.16 9.68
CA VAL A 315 11.90 11.01 8.49
C VAL A 315 13.21 11.79 8.62
N HIS A 316 13.52 12.33 9.82
CA HIS A 316 14.78 13.05 10.06
C HIS A 316 15.98 12.13 9.84
N ARG A 317 15.94 10.88 10.30
CA ARG A 317 17.01 9.90 10.05
C ARG A 317 17.19 9.57 8.56
N LEU A 318 16.12 9.64 7.77
CA LEU A 318 16.21 9.45 6.31
C LEU A 318 16.75 10.69 5.59
N ALA A 319 16.38 11.89 6.05
CA ALA A 319 16.80 13.15 5.45
C ALA A 319 18.22 13.56 5.84
N ASP A 320 18.60 13.41 7.11
CA ASP A 320 19.90 13.81 7.63
C ASP A 320 20.33 12.95 8.84
N ALA A 321 20.77 11.72 8.57
CA ALA A 321 21.14 10.74 9.59
C ALA A 321 22.19 11.26 10.61
N LYS A 322 23.06 12.19 10.21
CA LYS A 322 24.17 12.70 11.05
C LYS A 322 23.69 13.67 12.13
N TYR A 323 22.62 14.42 11.88
CA TYR A 323 22.09 15.44 12.79
C TYR A 323 20.69 15.07 13.34
N ALA A 324 20.24 13.84 13.08
CA ALA A 324 18.93 13.34 13.50
C ALA A 324 18.82 13.00 15.00
N ASP A 325 19.94 13.03 15.74
CA ASP A 325 19.90 12.74 17.17
C ASP A 325 19.18 13.86 17.94
N ALA A 326 18.38 13.48 18.93
CA ALA A 326 17.60 14.39 19.76
C ALA A 326 18.46 15.13 20.79
N SER A 327 19.72 14.72 20.98
CA SER A 327 20.69 15.42 21.82
C SER A 327 21.44 16.52 21.07
N ASP A 328 21.35 16.55 19.73
CA ASP A 328 22.09 17.52 18.91
C ASP A 328 21.41 18.89 18.94
N ASN A 329 22.09 19.85 19.58
CA ASN A 329 21.64 21.22 19.76
C ASN A 329 22.09 22.18 18.65
N ARG A 330 22.73 21.69 17.58
CA ARG A 330 23.16 22.56 16.47
C ARG A 330 21.96 23.15 15.72
N LEU A 331 22.14 24.37 15.21
CA LEU A 331 21.12 25.12 14.47
C LEU A 331 20.56 24.32 13.28
N ARG A 332 21.42 23.61 12.53
CA ARG A 332 20.99 22.76 11.40
C ARG A 332 20.01 21.67 11.83
N SER A 333 20.28 20.99 12.95
CA SER A 333 19.41 19.93 13.47
C SER A 333 18.02 20.49 13.83
N TRP A 334 17.98 21.69 14.43
CA TRP A 334 16.74 22.39 14.75
C TRP A 334 15.97 22.84 13.50
N ILE A 335 16.65 23.41 12.50
CA ILE A 335 16.03 23.82 11.24
C ILE A 335 15.39 22.62 10.54
N VAL A 336 16.15 21.52 10.38
CA VAL A 336 15.63 20.30 9.74
C VAL A 336 14.45 19.73 10.51
N TRP A 337 14.52 19.68 11.85
CA TRP A 337 13.41 19.23 12.68
C TRP A 337 12.15 20.09 12.51
N ILE A 338 12.27 21.42 12.60
CA ILE A 338 11.16 22.35 12.41
C ILE A 338 10.56 22.18 11.02
N CYS A 339 11.38 22.09 9.97
CA CYS A 339 10.90 21.87 8.61
C CYS A 339 10.12 20.57 8.48
N ILE A 340 10.61 19.46 9.06
CA ILE A 340 9.92 18.16 9.02
C ILE A 340 8.60 18.22 9.77
N VAL A 341 8.57 18.79 10.98
CA VAL A 341 7.35 18.92 11.79
C VAL A 341 6.31 19.78 11.07
N SER A 342 6.72 20.93 10.53
CA SER A 342 5.84 21.81 9.75
C SER A 342 5.26 21.11 8.52
N LEU A 343 6.10 20.40 7.75
CA LEU A 343 5.66 19.69 6.55
C LEU A 343 4.71 18.54 6.91
N MET A 344 5.01 17.79 7.98
CA MET A 344 4.18 16.68 8.44
C MET A 344 2.81 17.17 8.91
N LEU A 345 2.77 18.28 9.65
CA LEU A 345 1.52 18.88 10.14
C LEU A 345 0.68 19.45 8.99
N LEU A 346 1.32 20.09 8.01
CA LEU A 346 0.65 20.58 6.80
C LEU A 346 0.06 19.43 5.97
N LEU A 347 0.83 18.35 5.79
CA LEU A 347 0.36 17.14 5.12
C LEU A 347 -0.81 16.50 5.86
N ALA A 348 -0.73 16.39 7.19
CA ALA A 348 -1.80 15.85 8.01
C ALA A 348 -3.08 16.71 7.91
N TRP A 349 -2.94 18.04 7.93
CA TRP A 349 -4.05 18.97 7.74
C TRP A 349 -4.68 18.81 6.36
N PHE A 350 -3.88 18.74 5.31
CA PHE A 350 -4.39 18.57 3.94
C PHE A 350 -5.17 17.25 3.79
N LEU A 351 -4.58 16.13 4.24
CA LEU A 351 -5.22 14.82 4.17
C LEU A 351 -6.49 14.72 5.03
N ALA A 352 -6.52 15.39 6.19
CA ALA A 352 -7.70 15.45 7.07
C ALA A 352 -8.90 16.14 6.41
N ASN A 353 -8.64 17.06 5.46
CA ASN A 353 -9.68 17.74 4.70
C ASN A 353 -10.16 16.95 3.48
N ILE A 354 -9.36 16.01 2.97
CA ILE A 354 -9.76 15.13 1.85
C ILE A 354 -10.77 14.08 2.34
N VAL A 355 -10.54 13.48 3.51
CA VAL A 355 -11.44 12.47 4.10
C VAL A 355 -11.89 12.93 5.49
N PRO A 356 -12.91 13.80 5.60
CA PRO A 356 -13.36 14.37 6.88
C PRO A 356 -14.29 13.42 7.69
N PHE A 357 -14.38 12.15 7.30
CA PHE A 357 -15.29 11.17 7.89
C PHE A 357 -14.53 10.21 8.81
N PHE A 358 -14.85 10.24 10.10
CA PHE A 358 -14.16 9.45 11.11
C PHE A 358 -14.31 7.94 10.90
N GLY A 359 -15.54 7.43 10.74
CA GLY A 359 -15.79 5.99 10.56
C GLY A 359 -15.07 5.43 9.33
N ALA A 360 -15.18 6.12 8.18
CA ALA A 360 -14.51 5.72 6.95
C ALA A 360 -12.98 5.79 7.05
N ALA A 361 -12.42 6.78 7.76
CA ALA A 361 -10.98 6.87 7.98
C ALA A 361 -10.46 5.73 8.88
N VAL A 362 -11.18 5.40 9.95
CA VAL A 362 -10.87 4.24 10.82
C VAL A 362 -10.93 2.94 10.03
N ASP A 363 -11.99 2.74 9.25
CA ASP A 363 -12.17 1.54 8.43
C ASP A 363 -11.08 1.42 7.35
N LEU A 364 -10.73 2.51 6.66
CA LEU A 364 -9.64 2.51 5.69
C LEU A 364 -8.30 2.13 6.33
N LEU A 365 -7.99 2.67 7.51
CA LEU A 365 -6.75 2.33 8.22
C LEU A 365 -6.75 0.89 8.74
N GLY A 366 -7.90 0.40 9.21
CA GLY A 366 -8.06 -0.98 9.66
C GLY A 366 -7.97 -2.03 8.56
N ALA A 367 -8.50 -1.72 7.36
CA ALA A 367 -8.55 -2.63 6.23
C ALA A 367 -7.29 -2.61 5.34
N SER A 368 -6.49 -1.54 5.40
CA SER A 368 -5.35 -1.32 4.49
C SER A 368 -4.06 -2.05 4.91
N VAL A 369 -3.08 -1.32 5.45
CA VAL A 369 -1.74 -1.86 5.79
C VAL A 369 -1.72 -2.61 7.12
N THR A 370 -2.78 -2.49 7.91
CA THR A 370 -2.88 -3.05 9.26
C THR A 370 -2.95 -4.58 9.28
N PRO A 371 -3.76 -5.27 8.45
CA PRO A 371 -3.78 -6.73 8.41
C PRO A 371 -2.41 -7.32 8.03
N ILE A 372 -1.73 -6.69 7.07
CA ILE A 372 -0.38 -7.10 6.64
C ILE A 372 0.61 -6.97 7.80
N SER A 373 0.71 -5.79 8.38
CA SER A 373 1.75 -5.49 9.36
C SER A 373 1.47 -6.03 10.76
N CYS A 374 0.21 -6.12 11.18
CA CYS A 374 -0.15 -6.52 12.54
C CYS A 374 -0.53 -7.98 12.66
N TRP A 375 -0.93 -8.65 11.58
CA TRP A 375 -1.36 -10.04 11.60
C TRP A 375 -0.39 -10.92 10.81
N LEU A 376 -0.19 -10.61 9.53
CA LEU A 376 0.59 -11.47 8.64
C LEU A 376 2.10 -11.46 8.97
N VAL A 377 2.71 -10.28 9.11
CA VAL A 377 4.16 -10.17 9.36
C VAL A 377 4.60 -10.88 10.64
N PRO A 378 3.96 -10.69 11.82
CA PRO A 378 4.36 -11.41 13.04
C PRO A 378 4.28 -12.93 12.92
N LEU A 379 3.26 -13.45 12.23
CA LEU A 379 3.12 -14.89 11.98
C LEU A 379 4.25 -15.40 11.09
N ILE A 380 4.55 -14.69 9.99
CA ILE A 380 5.67 -15.03 9.10
C ILE A 380 7.00 -15.02 9.88
N LEU A 381 7.23 -14.03 10.75
CA LEU A 381 8.45 -13.94 11.56
C LEU A 381 8.60 -15.16 12.48
N TYR A 382 7.51 -15.59 13.11
CA TYR A 382 7.52 -16.75 13.99
C TYR A 382 7.74 -18.05 13.22
N MET A 383 7.03 -18.25 12.11
CA MET A 383 7.24 -19.41 11.24
C MET A 383 8.69 -19.48 10.74
N ARG A 384 9.25 -18.34 10.33
CA ARG A 384 10.65 -18.26 9.90
C ARG A 384 11.62 -18.63 11.02
N MET A 385 11.41 -18.11 12.23
CA MET A 385 12.22 -18.47 13.39
C MET A 385 12.16 -19.98 13.68
N CYS A 386 10.97 -20.58 13.62
CA CYS A 386 10.82 -22.03 13.81
C CYS A 386 11.54 -22.86 12.74
N CYS A 387 11.54 -22.41 11.48
CA CYS A 387 12.27 -23.08 10.41
C CYS A 387 13.79 -22.95 10.54
N ASP A 388 14.28 -21.76 10.91
CA ASP A 388 15.72 -21.47 10.96
C ASP A 388 16.39 -22.00 12.25
N TYR A 389 15.63 -22.21 13.33
CA TYR A 389 16.16 -22.60 14.66
C TYR A 389 15.39 -23.75 15.34
N PRO A 390 15.20 -24.92 14.72
CA PRO A 390 14.29 -25.97 15.22
C PRO A 390 14.52 -26.44 16.67
N ASP A 391 15.72 -26.27 17.21
CA ASP A 391 16.08 -26.68 18.58
C ASP A 391 15.66 -25.68 19.69
N TRP A 392 15.07 -24.53 19.35
CA TRP A 392 14.72 -23.49 20.34
C TRP A 392 13.66 -23.93 21.37
N ASP A 393 12.87 -24.97 21.06
CA ASP A 393 11.76 -25.49 21.89
C ASP A 393 12.19 -26.63 22.87
N CYS A 394 13.48 -26.99 22.92
CA CYS A 394 13.95 -28.26 23.49
C CYS A 394 14.22 -28.30 25.01
N GLU A 395 13.86 -27.28 25.81
CA GLU A 395 14.14 -27.31 27.27
C GLU A 395 12.98 -27.80 28.17
N ASP A 396 11.82 -28.25 27.65
CA ASP A 396 10.82 -28.92 28.52
C ASP A 396 9.91 -29.95 27.81
N PRO A 397 10.21 -31.27 27.90
CA PRO A 397 9.49 -32.33 27.19
C PRO A 397 8.00 -32.47 27.55
N LYS A 398 7.57 -31.91 28.70
CA LYS A 398 6.17 -31.97 29.16
C LYS A 398 5.31 -30.80 28.66
N SER A 399 5.93 -29.71 28.21
CA SER A 399 5.27 -28.52 27.64
C SER A 399 4.91 -28.70 26.15
N SER A 400 5.79 -29.38 25.41
CA SER A 400 5.70 -29.63 23.97
C SER A 400 4.35 -30.24 23.53
N SER A 401 3.79 -31.19 24.30
CA SER A 401 2.55 -31.89 23.89
C SER A 401 1.25 -31.09 24.09
N ARG A 402 1.27 -30.03 24.89
CA ARG A 402 0.07 -29.22 25.23
C ARG A 402 0.02 -27.95 24.40
N CYS A 403 1.17 -27.31 24.17
CA CYS A 403 1.31 -26.14 23.31
C CYS A 403 1.11 -26.52 21.82
N SER A 404 1.67 -27.66 21.38
CA SER A 404 1.49 -28.19 20.02
C SER A 404 0.04 -28.54 19.70
N ARG A 405 -0.73 -29.07 20.67
CA ARG A 405 -2.15 -29.43 20.45
C ARG A 405 -3.07 -28.21 20.38
N PHE A 406 -2.83 -27.19 21.20
CA PHE A 406 -3.62 -25.96 21.20
C PHE A 406 -3.33 -25.08 19.97
N LEU A 407 -2.06 -25.02 19.54
CA LEU A 407 -1.63 -24.35 18.31
C LEU A 407 -2.12 -25.08 17.05
N LYS A 408 -2.06 -26.42 17.02
CA LYS A 408 -2.67 -27.22 15.95
C LYS A 408 -4.19 -27.03 15.91
N SER A 409 -4.88 -26.94 17.05
CA SER A 409 -6.34 -26.71 17.03
C SER A 409 -6.74 -25.33 16.51
N LEU A 410 -5.86 -24.33 16.55
CA LEU A 410 -6.10 -23.00 15.95
C LEU A 410 -5.71 -22.96 14.46
N GLU A 411 -4.71 -23.74 14.03
CA GLU A 411 -4.42 -24.00 12.62
C GLU A 411 -5.63 -24.59 11.87
N TRP A 412 -6.43 -25.42 12.55
CA TRP A 412 -7.65 -26.02 12.00
C TRP A 412 -8.86 -25.06 11.89
N VAL A 413 -8.80 -23.86 12.48
CA VAL A 413 -9.89 -22.86 12.38
C VAL A 413 -9.69 -21.92 11.17
N ALA A 414 -8.48 -21.85 10.60
CA ALA A 414 -8.17 -20.97 9.47
C ALA A 414 -8.24 -21.64 8.09
N ILE A 415 -8.38 -22.98 8.03
CA ILE A 415 -8.46 -23.72 6.76
C ILE A 415 -9.73 -24.58 6.78
N GLY A 416 -10.76 -24.11 6.06
CA GLY A 416 -12.00 -24.85 5.87
C GLY A 416 -11.80 -26.13 5.06
N GLN A 417 -12.29 -27.23 5.64
CA GLN A 417 -12.80 -28.48 5.05
C GLN A 417 -12.04 -29.13 3.88
N ALA A 418 -11.35 -30.23 4.19
CA ALA A 418 -11.48 -31.46 3.41
C ALA A 418 -11.44 -32.68 4.36
N SER A 419 -12.37 -33.59 4.11
CA SER A 419 -12.62 -34.86 4.78
C SER A 419 -11.39 -35.75 4.84
N ASP A 420 -11.16 -36.44 5.97
CA ASP A 420 -11.42 -37.89 6.03
C ASP A 420 -11.21 -38.47 7.43
N LYS A 421 -12.32 -38.97 7.99
CA LYS A 421 -12.30 -40.09 8.92
C LYS A 421 -11.89 -41.32 8.10
N LEU A 422 -10.87 -42.06 8.52
CA LEU A 422 -10.89 -43.53 8.68
C LEU A 422 -9.51 -44.05 9.13
N LEU A 423 -9.56 -44.95 10.13
CA LEU A 423 -8.63 -46.04 10.46
C LEU A 423 -7.47 -45.79 11.46
N PRO A 424 -7.13 -46.82 12.27
CA PRO A 424 -6.96 -46.70 13.71
C PRO A 424 -5.55 -47.09 14.21
N ASP A 425 -5.41 -46.93 15.53
CA ASP A 425 -4.25 -47.25 16.37
C ASP A 425 -3.56 -48.59 16.07
N SER A 426 -2.30 -48.55 15.61
CA SER A 426 -1.23 -49.45 16.07
C SER A 426 0.14 -49.09 15.47
N LEU A 427 1.10 -48.96 16.37
CA LEU A 427 2.55 -48.74 16.21
C LEU A 427 3.27 -49.79 15.30
N PRO A 428 4.56 -49.63 14.89
CA PRO A 428 5.64 -49.06 15.71
C PRO A 428 6.68 -48.11 15.08
N LYS A 429 7.29 -47.40 16.04
CA LYS A 429 8.44 -46.51 16.01
C LYS A 429 9.67 -47.10 15.31
N GLY A 430 10.34 -46.26 14.54
CA GLY A 430 11.77 -46.39 14.26
C GLY A 430 12.12 -46.15 12.80
N ILE A 431 13.15 -45.34 12.59
CA ILE A 431 13.96 -45.14 11.37
C ILE A 431 13.49 -43.98 10.48
N PHE A 432 14.43 -43.05 10.27
CA PHE A 432 14.65 -42.06 9.19
C PHE A 432 15.13 -40.76 9.85
N ALA A 433 16.43 -40.55 10.16
CA ALA A 433 17.56 -40.42 9.23
C ALA A 433 17.17 -39.60 7.98
N CYS A 434 17.29 -38.27 8.08
CA CYS A 434 17.25 -37.38 6.92
C CYS A 434 18.56 -37.51 6.15
N ASP A 435 18.55 -38.28 5.06
CA ASP A 435 19.61 -38.23 4.05
C ASP A 435 19.17 -37.26 2.95
N VAL A 436 19.98 -36.22 2.74
CA VAL A 436 19.77 -35.17 1.74
C VAL A 436 20.48 -35.64 0.47
N ARG A 437 19.78 -36.43 -0.36
CA ARG A 437 20.15 -36.75 -1.74
C ARG A 437 18.99 -37.45 -2.44
N THR A 438 18.25 -36.70 -3.26
CA THR A 438 17.77 -37.07 -4.61
C THR A 438 16.85 -35.95 -5.09
N LEU A 439 17.47 -35.01 -5.80
CA LEU A 439 16.84 -33.95 -6.56
C LEU A 439 16.70 -34.47 -8.00
N GLU A 440 15.91 -35.52 -8.19
CA GLU A 440 15.66 -36.19 -9.48
C GLU A 440 14.53 -37.20 -9.24
N ASP A 441 13.27 -36.75 -9.30
CA ASP A 441 12.06 -37.55 -9.61
C ASP A 441 10.76 -36.73 -9.39
N MET A 442 10.66 -35.58 -10.04
CA MET A 442 9.36 -34.90 -10.28
C MET A 442 9.12 -34.76 -11.79
N GLN A 443 9.08 -35.90 -12.48
CA GLN A 443 8.47 -36.04 -13.81
C GLN A 443 7.40 -37.13 -13.78
N LEU A 444 6.34 -36.93 -13.00
CA LEU A 444 5.12 -37.72 -13.14
C LEU A 444 3.95 -36.98 -12.49
N LEU A 445 3.34 -36.07 -13.26
CA LEU A 445 1.91 -35.75 -13.25
C LEU A 445 1.62 -34.75 -14.39
N ARG A 446 1.77 -35.24 -15.63
CA ARG A 446 1.15 -34.67 -16.82
C ARG A 446 0.06 -35.65 -17.26
N LYS A 447 -1.21 -35.28 -17.11
CA LYS A 447 -2.35 -35.67 -17.97
C LYS A 447 -3.61 -34.86 -17.57
N PRO A 448 -4.60 -34.71 -18.48
CA PRO A 448 -5.20 -33.42 -18.80
C PRO A 448 -6.61 -33.25 -18.22
N CYS A 449 -6.93 -32.06 -17.70
CA CYS A 449 -8.30 -31.67 -17.41
C CYS A 449 -8.88 -30.88 -18.59
N GLY A 450 -9.34 -31.58 -19.62
CA GLY A 450 -10.34 -31.09 -20.53
C GLY A 450 -11.68 -31.73 -20.17
N ALA A 451 -12.57 -30.99 -19.51
CA ALA A 451 -14.04 -31.21 -19.48
C ALA A 451 -14.71 -30.26 -18.47
N TRP A 452 -14.82 -28.98 -18.80
CA TRP A 452 -15.88 -28.09 -18.28
C TRP A 452 -16.31 -27.13 -19.41
N LEU A 453 -16.90 -27.70 -20.46
CA LEU A 453 -17.79 -26.98 -21.36
C LEU A 453 -19.19 -27.04 -20.73
N LEU A 454 -19.58 -25.98 -20.03
CA LEU A 454 -21.00 -25.74 -19.73
C LEU A 454 -21.74 -25.41 -21.02
N PRO A 455 -22.95 -25.94 -21.25
CA PRO A 455 -23.75 -25.60 -22.43
C PRO A 455 -24.33 -24.19 -22.27
N LEU A 456 -23.98 -23.31 -23.21
CA LEU A 456 -24.69 -22.06 -23.47
C LEU A 456 -26.07 -22.36 -24.07
N ALA A 457 -27.14 -21.98 -23.36
CA ALA A 457 -28.45 -21.74 -23.94
C ALA A 457 -28.82 -20.26 -23.69
N PRO A 458 -29.12 -19.43 -24.71
CA PRO A 458 -29.04 -17.96 -24.57
C PRO A 458 -30.35 -17.24 -24.22
N ALA A 459 -31.47 -17.95 -24.00
CA ALA A 459 -32.79 -17.30 -23.98
C ALA A 459 -33.44 -17.11 -22.59
N SER A 460 -32.94 -17.72 -21.52
CA SER A 460 -33.59 -17.69 -20.18
C SER A 460 -32.86 -16.87 -19.12
N LEU A 461 -31.60 -16.49 -19.36
CA LEU A 461 -30.79 -15.73 -18.39
C LEU A 461 -31.18 -14.24 -18.32
N SER A 462 -31.62 -13.64 -19.42
CA SER A 462 -32.04 -12.23 -19.43
C SER A 462 -33.35 -11.99 -18.68
N SER A 463 -34.29 -12.93 -18.74
CA SER A 463 -35.57 -12.85 -18.02
C SER A 463 -35.40 -13.18 -16.54
N LEU A 464 -34.60 -14.20 -16.18
CA LEU A 464 -34.26 -14.53 -14.79
C LEU A 464 -33.45 -13.41 -14.12
N TRP A 465 -32.46 -12.85 -14.82
CA TRP A 465 -31.70 -11.69 -14.35
C TRP A 465 -32.57 -10.46 -14.21
N ALA A 466 -33.46 -10.16 -15.16
CA ALA A 466 -34.39 -9.04 -15.05
C ALA A 466 -35.32 -9.20 -13.84
N THR A 467 -35.86 -10.40 -13.58
CA THR A 467 -36.73 -10.64 -12.41
C THR A 467 -36.00 -10.62 -11.06
N GLU A 468 -34.76 -11.12 -10.97
CA GLU A 468 -33.96 -11.09 -9.73
C GLU A 468 -33.41 -9.68 -9.48
N TYR A 469 -33.03 -8.95 -10.54
CA TYR A 469 -32.64 -7.56 -10.49
C TYR A 469 -33.80 -6.66 -10.05
N GLN A 470 -35.02 -6.85 -10.58
CA GLN A 470 -36.18 -6.08 -10.12
C GLN A 470 -36.53 -6.36 -8.65
N ARG A 471 -36.28 -7.59 -8.17
CA ARG A 471 -36.39 -7.95 -6.74
C ARG A 471 -35.35 -7.21 -5.89
N LEU A 472 -34.08 -7.20 -6.30
CA LEU A 472 -32.98 -6.49 -5.63
C LEU A 472 -33.14 -4.95 -5.68
N ALA A 473 -33.59 -4.40 -6.81
CA ALA A 473 -33.87 -2.98 -6.99
C ALA A 473 -35.07 -2.53 -6.14
N SER A 474 -36.08 -3.39 -5.93
CA SER A 474 -37.20 -3.08 -5.02
C SER A 474 -36.81 -3.05 -3.55
N GLN A 475 -35.81 -3.84 -3.13
CA GLN A 475 -35.27 -3.82 -1.76
C GLN A 475 -34.32 -2.63 -1.50
N ALA A 476 -33.65 -2.13 -2.54
CA ALA A 476 -32.74 -0.99 -2.47
C ALA A 476 -33.46 0.38 -2.39
N SER A 477 -34.77 0.44 -2.65
CA SER A 477 -35.56 1.69 -2.64
C SER A 477 -35.73 2.35 -1.25
N ASN A 478 -35.25 1.74 -0.17
CA ASN A 478 -35.43 2.22 1.21
C ASN A 478 -34.15 2.76 1.89
N GLY A 479 -33.04 2.92 1.16
CA GLY A 479 -31.81 3.54 1.67
C GLY A 479 -31.19 4.48 0.63
N GLU A 480 -30.55 5.57 1.06
CA GLU A 480 -30.03 6.67 0.23
C GLU A 480 -28.81 6.31 -0.66
N GLY A 481 -28.78 5.12 -1.27
CA GLY A 481 -27.70 4.65 -2.15
C GLY A 481 -28.09 3.44 -3.02
N GLY A 482 -29.30 3.42 -3.58
CA GLY A 482 -29.78 2.30 -4.40
C GLY A 482 -29.19 2.27 -5.83
N LEU A 483 -29.04 1.05 -6.37
CA LEU A 483 -28.71 0.81 -7.79
C LEU A 483 -29.68 1.55 -8.72
N LEU A 484 -29.17 2.11 -9.81
CA LEU A 484 -30.00 2.80 -10.80
C LEU A 484 -31.00 1.82 -11.45
N PRO A 485 -32.31 2.14 -11.49
CA PRO A 485 -33.28 1.25 -12.12
C PRO A 485 -33.00 1.11 -13.62
N ILE A 486 -33.06 -0.13 -14.13
CA ILE A 486 -32.85 -0.44 -15.54
C ILE A 486 -33.84 0.38 -16.38
N GLY A 487 -33.32 1.12 -17.36
CA GLY A 487 -34.10 1.98 -18.24
C GLY A 487 -34.26 3.43 -17.77
N SER A 488 -33.74 3.80 -16.60
CA SER A 488 -33.66 5.21 -16.17
C SER A 488 -32.62 6.00 -16.96
N ASN A 489 -32.85 7.31 -17.13
CA ASN A 489 -31.87 8.24 -17.70
C ASN A 489 -30.52 8.18 -16.98
N GLY A 490 -30.51 7.88 -15.68
CA GLY A 490 -29.27 7.68 -14.91
C GLY A 490 -28.51 6.41 -15.32
N PHE A 491 -29.24 5.30 -15.53
CA PHE A 491 -28.67 4.02 -15.95
C PHE A 491 -27.97 4.13 -17.32
N TYR A 492 -28.63 4.77 -18.29
CA TYR A 492 -28.01 4.98 -19.61
C TYR A 492 -26.78 5.89 -19.55
N LYS A 493 -26.79 6.92 -18.69
CA LYS A 493 -25.63 7.79 -18.47
C LYS A 493 -24.46 7.02 -17.85
N ALA A 494 -24.71 6.21 -16.83
CA ALA A 494 -23.68 5.40 -16.19
C ALA A 494 -23.09 4.36 -17.15
N CYS A 495 -23.92 3.68 -17.95
CA CYS A 495 -23.46 2.74 -18.98
C CYS A 495 -22.63 3.43 -20.06
N LEU A 496 -23.04 4.62 -20.50
CA LEU A 496 -22.28 5.41 -21.46
C LEU A 496 -20.92 5.83 -20.90
N MET A 497 -20.87 6.29 -19.65
CA MET A 497 -19.62 6.67 -18.98
C MET A 497 -18.69 5.48 -18.79
N ALA A 498 -19.22 4.32 -18.37
CA ALA A 498 -18.44 3.09 -18.27
C ALA A 498 -17.86 2.67 -19.63
N LEU A 499 -18.65 2.76 -20.72
CA LEU A 499 -18.18 2.50 -22.07
C LEU A 499 -17.07 3.48 -22.49
N LEU A 500 -17.24 4.77 -22.21
CA LEU A 500 -16.22 5.78 -22.49
C LEU A 500 -14.94 5.54 -21.71
N CYS A 501 -15.02 5.07 -20.46
CA CYS A 501 -13.85 4.67 -19.67
C CYS A 501 -13.13 3.49 -20.32
N VAL A 502 -13.84 2.44 -20.74
CA VAL A 502 -13.21 1.28 -21.42
C VAL A 502 -12.55 1.69 -22.73
N VAL A 503 -13.20 2.53 -23.54
CA VAL A 503 -12.62 3.04 -24.79
C VAL A 503 -11.42 3.96 -24.52
N GLY A 504 -11.51 4.79 -23.48
CA GLY A 504 -10.42 5.66 -23.05
C GLY A 504 -9.19 4.89 -22.60
N ALA A 505 -9.39 3.86 -21.77
CA ALA A 505 -8.33 2.93 -21.34
C ALA A 505 -7.72 2.21 -22.55
N ALA A 506 -8.58 1.69 -23.45
CA ALA A 506 -8.15 1.02 -24.68
C ALA A 506 -7.26 1.89 -25.57
N LEU A 507 -7.67 3.13 -25.80
CA LEU A 507 -6.89 4.08 -26.58
C LEU A 507 -5.60 4.44 -25.86
N ALA A 508 -5.64 4.67 -24.54
CA ALA A 508 -4.46 5.01 -23.75
C ALA A 508 -3.41 3.90 -23.81
N ALA A 509 -3.76 2.68 -23.41
CA ALA A 509 -2.84 1.54 -23.39
C ALA A 509 -2.35 1.14 -24.80
N GLY A 510 -3.25 1.17 -25.79
CA GLY A 510 -2.91 0.91 -27.18
C GLY A 510 -1.92 1.93 -27.74
N LEU A 511 -2.19 3.24 -27.57
CA LEU A 511 -1.31 4.30 -28.05
C LEU A 511 -0.02 4.40 -27.26
N THR A 512 -0.02 4.07 -25.95
CA THR A 512 1.22 3.97 -25.17
C THR A 512 2.14 2.95 -25.82
N MET A 513 1.70 1.71 -26.01
CA MET A 513 2.54 0.70 -26.68
C MET A 513 2.87 1.08 -28.12
N GLY A 514 1.89 1.59 -28.87
CA GLY A 514 2.05 1.90 -30.30
C GLY A 514 2.93 3.11 -30.61
N LEU A 515 3.05 4.11 -29.73
CA LEU A 515 3.87 5.30 -29.95
C LEU A 515 5.19 5.28 -29.19
N VAL A 516 5.21 4.75 -27.96
CA VAL A 516 6.42 4.67 -27.13
C VAL A 516 7.41 3.65 -27.69
N SER A 517 6.93 2.62 -28.40
CA SER A 517 7.82 1.64 -29.02
C SER A 517 8.41 2.10 -30.36
N ILE A 518 8.04 3.28 -30.88
CA ILE A 518 8.56 3.81 -32.14
C ILE A 518 9.83 4.61 -31.86
N ASP A 519 10.95 4.22 -32.48
CA ASP A 519 12.21 4.93 -32.35
C ASP A 519 12.19 6.24 -33.17
N PRO A 520 12.39 7.42 -32.56
CA PRO A 520 12.47 8.69 -33.28
C PRO A 520 13.57 8.72 -34.36
N MET A 521 14.67 7.98 -34.18
CA MET A 521 15.75 7.91 -35.17
C MET A 521 15.33 7.13 -36.42
N GLU A 522 14.60 6.03 -36.25
CA GLU A 522 14.06 5.25 -37.37
C GLU A 522 13.09 6.10 -38.19
N MET A 523 12.29 6.94 -37.53
CA MET A 523 11.38 7.87 -38.21
C MET A 523 12.14 8.96 -38.99
N GLU A 524 13.22 9.53 -38.43
CA GLU A 524 14.06 10.48 -39.16
C GLU A 524 14.71 9.85 -40.40
N ILE A 525 15.11 8.59 -40.33
CA ILE A 525 15.69 7.84 -41.45
C ILE A 525 14.63 7.66 -42.55
N ILE A 526 13.40 7.26 -42.20
CA ILE A 526 12.30 7.08 -43.17
C ILE A 526 11.99 8.40 -43.90
N VAL A 527 11.94 9.53 -43.17
CA VAL A 527 11.70 10.87 -43.75
C VAL A 527 12.83 11.31 -44.68
N LYS A 528 14.08 10.98 -44.35
CA LYS A 528 15.27 11.36 -45.15
C LYS A 528 15.57 10.44 -46.33
N THR A 529 14.95 9.26 -46.40
CA THR A 529 15.20 8.27 -47.47
C THR A 529 14.68 8.79 -48.81
N GLU A 530 15.53 8.81 -49.84
CA GLU A 530 15.14 9.29 -51.16
C GLU A 530 14.47 8.19 -52.01
N ASP A 531 13.47 8.59 -52.80
CA ASP A 531 12.71 7.77 -53.77
C ASP A 531 13.58 7.03 -54.82
N LYS A 532 14.88 7.37 -54.91
CA LYS A 532 15.85 6.85 -55.89
C LYS A 532 16.56 5.57 -55.43
N ASP A 533 16.53 5.29 -54.13
CA ASP A 533 17.26 4.16 -53.53
C ASP A 533 16.45 2.84 -53.57
N MET A 534 15.24 2.87 -54.12
CA MET A 534 14.29 1.75 -54.15
C MET A 534 13.99 1.33 -55.61
N VAL A 535 14.30 0.07 -55.95
CA VAL A 535 14.17 -0.48 -57.32
C VAL A 535 12.73 -0.94 -57.63
N GLU A 536 11.92 -1.22 -56.59
CA GLU A 536 10.59 -1.81 -56.73
C GLU A 536 9.47 -0.75 -56.61
N ALA A 537 8.52 -0.76 -57.56
CA ALA A 537 7.43 0.23 -57.60
C ALA A 537 6.46 0.10 -56.40
N SER A 538 6.26 -1.11 -55.88
CA SER A 538 5.47 -1.42 -54.68
C SER A 538 6.11 -0.84 -53.40
N ALA A 539 7.43 -0.97 -53.27
CA ALA A 539 8.20 -0.43 -52.14
C ALA A 539 8.19 1.11 -52.12
N LYS A 540 8.27 1.73 -53.30
CA LYS A 540 8.19 3.19 -53.45
C LYS A 540 6.86 3.77 -52.98
N GLN A 541 5.75 3.10 -53.26
CA GLN A 541 4.44 3.53 -52.81
C GLN A 541 4.27 3.39 -51.28
N LYS A 542 4.80 2.31 -50.70
CA LYS A 542 4.80 2.09 -49.25
C LYS A 542 5.64 3.14 -48.53
N LEU A 543 6.84 3.44 -49.04
CA LEU A 543 7.74 4.46 -48.49
C LEU A 543 7.07 5.84 -48.40
N LYS A 544 6.36 6.27 -49.46
CA LYS A 544 5.64 7.55 -49.45
C LYS A 544 4.53 7.62 -48.40
N LYS A 545 3.82 6.50 -48.19
CA LYS A 545 2.77 6.40 -47.16
C LYS A 545 3.40 6.48 -45.76
N ASP A 546 4.51 5.78 -45.54
CA ASP A 546 5.23 5.73 -44.27
C ASP A 546 5.92 7.06 -43.96
N GLN A 547 6.44 7.77 -44.97
CA GLN A 547 6.98 9.13 -44.85
C GLN A 547 5.92 10.13 -44.36
N ALA A 548 4.75 10.15 -44.99
CA ALA A 548 3.66 11.03 -44.58
C ALA A 548 3.12 10.70 -43.17
N ALA A 549 3.23 9.44 -42.74
CA ALA A 549 2.89 9.00 -41.39
C ALA A 549 3.95 9.44 -40.36
N ALA A 550 5.23 9.25 -40.67
CA ALA A 550 6.35 9.63 -39.83
C ALA A 550 6.42 11.14 -39.58
N GLU A 551 6.22 11.97 -40.61
CA GLU A 551 6.20 13.44 -40.49
C GLU A 551 5.15 13.95 -39.49
N ARG A 552 4.02 13.24 -39.34
CA ARG A 552 2.95 13.61 -38.40
C ARG A 552 3.23 13.16 -36.96
N ILE A 553 3.95 12.04 -36.78
CA ILE A 553 4.20 11.45 -35.46
C ILE A 553 5.45 12.04 -34.82
N LEU A 554 6.47 12.36 -35.62
CA LEU A 554 7.77 12.87 -35.17
C LEU A 554 7.70 14.00 -34.11
N PRO A 555 6.85 15.04 -34.24
CA PRO A 555 6.77 16.10 -33.23
C PRO A 555 6.18 15.62 -31.88
N LEU A 556 5.40 14.54 -31.86
CA LEU A 556 4.78 14.01 -30.63
C LEU A 556 5.74 13.12 -29.83
N ILE A 557 6.59 12.35 -30.53
CA ILE A 557 7.52 11.40 -29.90
C ILE A 557 8.85 12.04 -29.47
N HIS A 558 9.18 13.23 -29.99
CA HIS A 558 10.40 13.95 -29.63
C HIS A 558 10.48 14.22 -28.11
N ASP A 559 9.34 14.55 -27.48
CA ASP A 559 9.23 14.74 -26.04
C ASP A 559 8.73 13.46 -25.35
N HIS A 560 9.53 12.40 -25.43
CA HIS A 560 9.19 11.03 -25.02
C HIS A 560 8.60 10.93 -23.60
N HIS A 561 9.20 11.61 -22.61
CA HIS A 561 8.69 11.57 -21.24
C HIS A 561 7.33 12.27 -21.07
N LEU A 562 7.09 13.36 -21.80
CA LEU A 562 5.82 14.08 -21.75
C LEU A 562 4.69 13.25 -22.38
N LEU A 563 4.97 12.60 -23.51
CA LEU A 563 4.06 11.67 -24.17
C LEU A 563 3.74 10.48 -23.25
N LEU A 564 4.76 9.83 -22.69
CA LEU A 564 4.62 8.68 -21.80
C LEU A 564 3.75 9.02 -20.58
N VAL A 565 4.07 10.10 -19.86
CA VAL A 565 3.32 10.51 -18.66
C VAL A 565 1.87 10.87 -19.01
N THR A 566 1.64 11.54 -20.13
CA THR A 566 0.29 11.93 -20.56
C THR A 566 -0.59 10.73 -20.84
N LEU A 567 -0.10 9.76 -21.62
CA LEU A 567 -0.86 8.57 -21.99
C LEU A 567 -1.08 7.65 -20.77
N LEU A 568 -0.09 7.51 -19.89
CA LEU A 568 -0.24 6.76 -18.65
C LEU A 568 -1.26 7.41 -17.69
N LEU A 569 -1.26 8.74 -17.59
CA LEU A 569 -2.21 9.47 -16.76
C LEU A 569 -3.64 9.31 -17.28
N MET A 570 -3.84 9.34 -18.61
CA MET A 570 -5.13 9.05 -19.23
C MET A 570 -5.58 7.62 -18.95
N ASN A 571 -4.68 6.64 -19.03
CA ASN A 571 -4.97 5.23 -18.72
C ASN A 571 -5.41 5.06 -17.25
N SER A 572 -4.65 5.64 -16.32
CA SER A 572 -4.94 5.55 -14.89
C SER A 572 -6.29 6.19 -14.52
N ILE A 573 -6.63 7.34 -15.10
CA ILE A 573 -7.94 7.97 -14.88
C ILE A 573 -9.07 7.07 -15.35
N ALA A 574 -8.93 6.46 -16.54
CA ALA A 574 -9.96 5.59 -17.11
C ALA A 574 -10.15 4.32 -16.27
N ASN A 575 -9.06 3.71 -15.80
CA ASN A 575 -9.07 2.49 -15.00
C ASN A 575 -9.64 2.70 -13.59
N GLU A 576 -9.38 3.84 -12.95
CA GLU A 576 -9.92 4.18 -11.63
C GLU A 576 -11.37 4.70 -11.69
N ALA A 577 -11.77 5.33 -12.80
CA ALA A 577 -13.13 5.85 -12.96
C ALA A 577 -14.16 4.75 -13.32
N LEU A 578 -13.74 3.69 -14.02
CA LEU A 578 -14.65 2.63 -14.48
C LEU A 578 -15.41 1.92 -13.33
N PRO A 579 -14.76 1.47 -12.24
CA PRO A 579 -15.46 0.85 -11.12
C PRO A 579 -16.51 1.77 -10.49
N LEU A 580 -16.27 3.08 -10.44
CA LEU A 580 -17.18 4.07 -9.85
C LEU A 580 -18.50 4.20 -10.62
N PHE A 581 -18.47 4.04 -11.95
CA PHE A 581 -19.69 4.05 -12.77
C PHE A 581 -20.40 2.69 -12.77
N LEU A 582 -19.65 1.59 -12.70
CA LEU A 582 -20.23 0.25 -12.62
C LEU A 582 -20.92 0.00 -11.27
N ASP A 583 -20.41 0.54 -10.17
CA ASP A 583 -21.01 0.42 -8.83
C ASP A 583 -22.41 1.05 -8.73
N GLN A 584 -22.75 1.97 -9.64
CA GLN A 584 -24.10 2.56 -9.72
C GLN A 584 -25.12 1.67 -10.45
N ILE A 585 -24.64 0.66 -11.19
CA ILE A 585 -25.45 -0.18 -12.09
C ILE A 585 -25.51 -1.63 -11.59
N VAL A 586 -24.41 -2.15 -11.04
CA VAL A 586 -24.28 -3.52 -10.56
C VAL A 586 -23.83 -3.53 -9.10
N PRO A 587 -24.09 -4.62 -8.35
CA PRO A 587 -23.61 -4.74 -6.97
C PRO A 587 -22.08 -4.57 -6.90
N SER A 588 -21.57 -3.93 -5.84
CA SER A 588 -20.16 -3.53 -5.73
C SER A 588 -19.13 -4.64 -5.95
N TRP A 589 -19.40 -5.85 -5.48
CA TRP A 589 -18.51 -7.00 -5.72
C TRP A 589 -18.42 -7.37 -7.21
N LEU A 590 -19.54 -7.25 -7.92
CA LEU A 590 -19.62 -7.52 -9.36
C LEU A 590 -19.05 -6.35 -10.17
N ALA A 591 -19.19 -5.11 -9.69
CA ALA A 591 -18.56 -3.94 -10.28
C ALA A 591 -17.04 -4.10 -10.36
N VAL A 592 -16.41 -4.59 -9.28
CA VAL A 592 -14.96 -4.85 -9.24
C VAL A 592 -14.56 -5.99 -10.19
N VAL A 593 -15.28 -7.11 -10.18
CA VAL A 593 -14.96 -8.25 -11.05
C VAL A 593 -15.12 -7.88 -12.53
N LEU A 594 -16.21 -7.18 -12.87
CA LEU A 594 -16.47 -6.72 -14.22
C LEU A 594 -15.49 -5.64 -14.66
N SER A 595 -15.17 -4.66 -13.81
CA SER A 595 -14.22 -3.59 -14.17
C SER A 595 -12.84 -4.15 -14.48
N VAL A 596 -12.30 -5.01 -13.62
CA VAL A 596 -10.99 -5.65 -13.82
C VAL A 596 -10.98 -6.47 -15.11
N SER A 597 -12.03 -7.27 -15.35
CA SER A 597 -12.12 -8.11 -16.55
C SER A 597 -12.23 -7.27 -17.84
N LEU A 598 -13.03 -6.19 -17.81
CA LEU A 598 -13.22 -5.31 -18.97
C LEU A 598 -11.95 -4.50 -19.28
N VAL A 599 -11.28 -3.96 -18.26
CA VAL A 599 -10.02 -3.23 -18.44
C VAL A 599 -8.94 -4.16 -18.96
N LEU A 600 -8.74 -5.33 -18.34
CA LEU A 600 -7.66 -6.23 -18.72
C LEU A 600 -7.83 -6.75 -20.16
N MET A 601 -9.03 -7.20 -20.53
CA MET A 601 -9.27 -7.76 -21.86
C MET A 601 -9.40 -6.69 -22.94
N PHE A 602 -10.29 -5.71 -22.72
CA PHE A 602 -10.66 -4.71 -23.74
C PHE A 602 -9.92 -3.39 -23.61
N GLY A 603 -9.44 -3.04 -22.43
CA GLY A 603 -8.67 -1.82 -22.16
C GLY A 603 -7.16 -1.99 -22.36
N GLU A 604 -6.61 -3.19 -22.16
CA GLU A 604 -5.16 -3.39 -22.19
C GLU A 604 -4.73 -4.40 -23.26
N ILE A 605 -5.12 -5.67 -23.15
CA ILE A 605 -4.56 -6.75 -23.97
C ILE A 605 -4.90 -6.59 -25.46
N ILE A 606 -6.19 -6.49 -25.80
CA ILE A 606 -6.62 -6.41 -27.21
C ILE A 606 -6.08 -5.13 -27.87
N PRO A 607 -6.21 -3.93 -27.27
CA PRO A 607 -5.69 -2.71 -27.88
C PRO A 607 -4.17 -2.73 -28.04
N SER A 608 -3.41 -3.12 -27.02
CA SER A 608 -1.94 -3.19 -27.12
C SER A 608 -1.49 -4.16 -28.22
N ALA A 609 -2.20 -5.27 -28.44
CA ALA A 609 -1.91 -6.18 -29.54
C ALA A 609 -2.23 -5.59 -30.93
N VAL A 610 -3.29 -4.79 -31.06
CA VAL A 610 -3.65 -4.14 -32.32
C VAL A 610 -2.68 -3.02 -32.69
N PHE A 611 -2.25 -2.22 -31.71
CA PHE A 611 -1.38 -1.06 -31.95
C PHE A 611 0.11 -1.43 -32.13
N THR A 612 0.51 -2.68 -31.85
CA THR A 612 1.87 -3.20 -32.09
C THR A 612 1.97 -4.09 -33.35
N GLY A 613 0.88 -4.20 -34.13
CA GLY A 613 0.84 -5.00 -35.35
C GLY A 613 1.55 -4.37 -36.56
N SER A 614 1.49 -5.04 -37.72
CA SER A 614 2.21 -4.64 -38.95
C SER A 614 1.83 -3.27 -39.54
N GLU A 615 0.70 -2.69 -39.13
CA GLU A 615 0.23 -1.34 -39.54
C GLU A 615 0.41 -0.28 -38.44
N GLN A 616 1.28 -0.54 -37.45
CA GLN A 616 1.55 0.33 -36.30
C GLN A 616 1.75 1.81 -36.69
N LEU A 617 2.61 2.08 -37.67
CA LEU A 617 2.94 3.44 -38.10
C LEU A 617 1.72 4.17 -38.69
N THR A 618 0.90 3.47 -39.49
CA THR A 618 -0.31 4.05 -40.09
C THR A 618 -1.38 4.34 -39.02
N MET A 619 -1.53 3.45 -38.04
CA MET A 619 -2.48 3.63 -36.93
C MET A 619 -2.06 4.78 -36.01
N ALA A 620 -0.78 4.82 -35.61
CA ALA A 620 -0.20 5.93 -34.85
C ALA A 620 -0.40 7.29 -35.55
N ALA A 621 -0.18 7.36 -36.87
CA ALA A 621 -0.33 8.60 -37.63
C ALA A 621 -1.79 9.06 -37.69
N ARG A 622 -2.75 8.14 -37.71
CA ARG A 622 -4.18 8.46 -37.72
C ARG A 622 -4.65 9.04 -36.38
N PHE A 623 -4.11 8.55 -35.28
CA PHE A 623 -4.45 9.01 -33.92
C PHE A 623 -3.56 10.16 -33.42
N SER A 624 -2.56 10.59 -34.20
CA SER A 624 -1.64 11.68 -33.86
C SER A 624 -2.35 12.98 -33.42
N GLY A 625 -3.39 13.40 -34.14
CA GLY A 625 -4.17 14.59 -33.78
C GLY A 625 -4.91 14.46 -32.43
N LEU A 626 -5.40 13.26 -32.11
CA LEU A 626 -6.07 12.98 -30.83
C LEU A 626 -5.08 13.00 -29.67
N VAL A 627 -3.90 12.39 -29.86
CA VAL A 627 -2.82 12.38 -28.86
C VAL A 627 -2.30 13.79 -28.59
N GLY A 628 -2.10 14.59 -29.64
CA GLY A 628 -1.71 15.99 -29.50
C GLY A 628 -2.73 16.81 -28.69
N ALA A 629 -4.03 16.58 -28.91
CA ALA A 629 -5.08 17.23 -28.12
C ALA A 629 -5.03 16.82 -26.63
N PHE A 630 -4.83 15.53 -26.33
CA PHE A 630 -4.70 15.07 -24.95
C PHE A 630 -3.43 15.58 -24.27
N MET A 631 -2.30 15.60 -24.98
CA MET A 631 -1.07 16.21 -24.50
C MET A 631 -1.32 17.67 -24.14
N PHE A 632 -1.96 18.45 -25.01
CA PHE A 632 -2.28 19.86 -24.73
C PHE A 632 -3.16 20.02 -23.48
N VAL A 633 -4.24 19.24 -23.34
CA VAL A 633 -5.18 19.33 -22.21
C VAL A 633 -4.55 18.90 -20.88
N LEU A 634 -3.76 17.83 -20.89
CA LEU A 634 -3.16 17.25 -19.68
C LEU A 634 -1.78 17.84 -19.33
N THR A 635 -1.20 18.67 -20.21
CA THR A 635 0.06 19.41 -19.99
C THR A 635 0.19 20.04 -18.59
N PRO A 636 -0.79 20.75 -18.00
CA PRO A 636 -0.62 21.38 -16.68
C PRO A 636 -0.25 20.38 -15.58
N VAL A 637 -0.65 19.11 -15.72
CA VAL A 637 -0.35 18.05 -14.75
C VAL A 637 0.81 17.17 -15.24
N SER A 638 0.86 16.82 -16.53
CA SER A 638 1.88 15.91 -17.06
C SER A 638 3.26 16.57 -17.21
N TRP A 639 3.34 17.87 -17.50
CA TRP A 639 4.60 18.60 -17.65
C TRP A 639 5.46 18.64 -16.37
N PRO A 640 4.96 18.98 -15.17
CA PRO A 640 5.79 18.98 -13.97
C PRO A 640 6.28 17.58 -13.60
N ILE A 641 5.46 16.55 -13.84
CA ILE A 641 5.81 15.13 -13.60
C ILE A 641 6.89 14.68 -14.59
N ALA A 642 6.74 14.99 -15.88
CA ALA A 642 7.74 14.70 -16.91
C ALA A 642 9.07 15.42 -16.62
N LYS A 643 9.03 16.69 -16.19
CA LYS A 643 10.23 17.47 -15.84
C LYS A 643 10.95 16.93 -14.60
N LEU A 644 10.19 16.38 -13.65
CA LEU A 644 10.76 15.67 -12.50
C LEU A 644 11.47 14.39 -12.96
N LEU A 645 10.84 13.64 -13.88
CA LEU A 645 11.40 12.43 -14.46
C LEU A 645 12.73 12.73 -15.20
N ASP A 646 12.76 13.80 -16.02
CA ASP A 646 13.98 14.29 -16.70
C ASP A 646 15.13 14.56 -15.73
N ARG A 647 14.84 15.12 -14.54
CA ARG A 647 15.85 15.44 -13.53
C ARG A 647 16.38 14.23 -12.78
N VAL A 648 15.55 13.19 -12.62
CA VAL A 648 15.91 11.98 -11.87
C VAL A 648 16.64 10.98 -12.75
N LEU A 649 16.21 10.83 -14.01
CA LEU A 649 16.77 9.84 -14.95
C LEU A 649 17.81 10.42 -15.91
N GLY A 650 18.00 11.74 -15.95
CA GLY A 650 18.91 12.43 -16.85
C GLY A 650 18.25 12.78 -18.20
N ALA A 651 18.59 13.94 -18.76
CA ALA A 651 17.93 14.52 -19.93
C ALA A 651 18.46 14.01 -21.30
N ASP A 652 19.19 12.89 -21.31
CA ASP A 652 19.94 12.45 -22.49
C ASP A 652 19.34 11.18 -23.12
N HIS A 653 18.32 11.35 -23.95
CA HIS A 653 17.97 10.39 -25.01
C HIS A 653 18.14 10.98 -26.42
N LYS A 654 18.92 12.07 -26.56
CA LYS A 654 19.35 12.54 -27.88
C LYS A 654 20.31 11.53 -28.49
N GLY A 655 19.80 10.71 -29.40
CA GLY A 655 20.49 9.60 -30.08
C GLY A 655 21.89 9.95 -30.59
N ARG A 656 22.90 9.59 -29.80
CA ARG A 656 24.28 9.40 -30.28
C ARG A 656 24.67 7.99 -29.87
N TYR A 657 24.47 7.05 -30.79
CA TYR A 657 25.01 5.70 -30.66
C TYR A 657 26.49 5.79 -30.32
N ASN A 658 26.91 5.05 -29.29
CA ASN A 658 28.33 4.88 -29.06
C ASN A 658 28.90 4.03 -30.21
N PHE A 659 30.16 4.23 -30.58
CA PHE A 659 30.77 3.54 -31.74
C PHE A 659 30.62 2.00 -31.67
N ALA A 660 30.55 1.44 -30.46
CA ALA A 660 30.31 0.03 -30.22
C ALA A 660 28.91 -0.46 -30.67
N GLU A 661 27.86 0.34 -30.46
CA GLU A 661 26.50 -0.01 -30.87
C GLU A 661 26.32 0.14 -32.38
N LEU A 662 26.90 1.18 -32.98
CA LEU A 662 26.92 1.36 -34.43
C LEU A 662 27.63 0.17 -35.11
N ARG A 663 28.75 -0.30 -34.53
CA ARG A 663 29.46 -1.49 -35.00
C ARG A 663 28.63 -2.76 -34.86
N ALA A 664 27.87 -2.91 -33.77
CA ALA A 664 27.00 -4.07 -33.56
C ALA A 664 25.84 -4.11 -34.58
N ILE A 665 25.21 -2.96 -34.85
CA ILE A 665 24.14 -2.83 -35.85
C ILE A 665 24.67 -3.16 -37.26
N VAL A 666 25.86 -2.64 -37.61
CA VAL A 666 26.52 -2.93 -38.90
C VAL A 666 26.90 -4.41 -39.01
N SER A 667 27.41 -5.03 -37.93
CA SER A 667 27.73 -6.47 -37.96
C SER A 667 26.50 -7.36 -38.11
N MET A 668 25.34 -6.96 -37.56
CA MET A 668 24.09 -7.70 -37.72
C MET A 668 23.55 -7.59 -39.15
N HIS A 669 23.64 -6.42 -39.79
CA HIS A 669 23.25 -6.23 -41.19
C HIS A 669 24.20 -6.93 -42.18
N ALA A 670 25.50 -6.97 -41.87
CA ALA A 670 26.48 -7.72 -42.65
C ALA A 670 26.24 -9.24 -42.55
N GLY A 671 25.89 -9.74 -41.36
CA GLY A 671 25.55 -11.15 -41.16
C GLY A 671 24.25 -11.60 -41.84
N LEU A 672 23.25 -10.72 -42.00
CA LEU A 672 21.97 -11.04 -42.65
C LEU A 672 22.04 -11.03 -44.19
N ARG A 673 23.03 -10.36 -44.79
CA ARG A 673 23.22 -10.35 -46.26
C ARG A 673 24.11 -11.47 -46.78
N LEU A 674 24.79 -12.21 -45.91
CA LEU A 674 25.75 -13.23 -46.30
C LEU A 674 25.30 -14.61 -45.83
N GLY A 675 24.28 -15.14 -46.51
CA GLY A 675 24.06 -16.57 -46.63
C GLY A 675 24.90 -17.12 -47.79
N GLY A 676 26.23 -17.10 -47.66
CA GLY A 676 27.16 -17.59 -48.67
C GLY A 676 28.59 -17.56 -48.13
N GLU A 677 29.26 -18.71 -48.17
CA GLU A 677 30.58 -18.97 -47.61
C GLU A 677 31.73 -18.15 -48.26
N GLU A 678 32.69 -17.80 -47.40
CA GLU A 678 34.15 -17.74 -47.62
C GLU A 678 34.91 -16.54 -48.24
N ASP A 679 34.32 -15.42 -48.66
CA ASP A 679 35.18 -14.34 -49.21
C ASP A 679 34.70 -12.90 -48.92
N ASP A 680 34.78 -12.40 -47.68
CA ASP A 680 34.25 -11.05 -47.40
C ASP A 680 34.90 -10.24 -46.26
N GLN A 681 36.12 -10.58 -45.83
CA GLN A 681 36.83 -9.76 -44.83
C GLN A 681 37.37 -8.45 -45.44
N ALA A 682 37.64 -8.44 -46.75
CA ALA A 682 38.04 -7.24 -47.50
C ALA A 682 36.85 -6.30 -47.77
N SER A 683 35.65 -6.84 -48.04
CA SER A 683 34.43 -6.07 -48.29
C SER A 683 33.96 -5.32 -47.04
N ILE A 684 34.04 -5.96 -45.87
CA ILE A 684 33.71 -5.33 -44.57
C ILE A 684 34.70 -4.22 -44.21
N ALA A 685 35.99 -4.41 -44.52
CA ALA A 685 37.02 -3.38 -44.32
C ALA A 685 36.85 -2.19 -45.29
N ALA A 686 36.54 -2.45 -46.57
CA ALA A 686 36.29 -1.42 -47.57
C ALA A 686 35.02 -0.62 -47.26
N PHE A 687 33.96 -1.26 -46.77
CA PHE A 687 32.71 -0.60 -46.39
C PHE A 687 32.87 0.22 -45.10
N SER A 688 33.64 -0.29 -44.12
CA SER A 688 34.01 0.46 -42.91
C SER A 688 34.86 1.69 -43.24
N TYR A 689 35.81 1.56 -44.17
CA TYR A 689 36.65 2.66 -44.64
C TYR A 689 35.86 3.70 -45.45
N PHE A 690 34.89 3.27 -46.26
CA PHE A 690 34.00 4.15 -47.03
C PHE A 690 33.10 4.99 -46.11
N LEU A 691 32.55 4.38 -45.04
CA LEU A 691 31.78 5.07 -43.99
C LEU A 691 32.63 6.07 -43.20
N LEU A 692 33.88 5.70 -42.87
CA LEU A 692 34.84 6.57 -42.15
C LEU A 692 35.29 7.78 -42.98
N LYS A 693 35.36 7.66 -44.31
CA LYS A 693 35.80 8.75 -45.20
C LYS A 693 34.71 9.78 -45.50
N HIS A 694 33.43 9.39 -45.45
CA HIS A 694 32.30 10.26 -45.79
C HIS A 694 31.62 10.95 -44.61
N LEU A 695 31.72 10.39 -43.39
CA LEU A 695 31.31 11.06 -42.16
C LEU A 695 32.48 11.91 -41.64
N LYS A 696 32.50 13.21 -41.98
CA LYS A 696 33.45 14.20 -41.44
C LYS A 696 33.34 14.29 -39.90
N LEU A 697 33.98 13.37 -39.19
CA LEU A 697 34.23 13.46 -37.77
C LEU A 697 35.71 13.85 -37.59
N THR A 698 35.91 15.13 -37.34
CA THR A 698 37.15 15.67 -36.79
C THR A 698 37.44 14.98 -35.45
N ASP A 699 38.72 14.65 -35.27
CA ASP A 699 39.32 13.91 -34.15
C ASP A 699 39.12 12.39 -34.17
N VAL A 700 40.21 11.66 -34.39
CA VAL A 700 40.91 10.94 -33.32
C VAL A 700 42.14 10.23 -33.89
N THR A 701 43.29 10.81 -33.55
CA THR A 701 44.67 10.35 -33.79
C THR A 701 45.09 9.14 -32.93
N VAL A 702 44.13 8.35 -32.42
CA VAL A 702 44.39 7.34 -31.36
C VAL A 702 44.31 5.89 -31.83
N LEU A 703 43.93 5.61 -33.09
CA LEU A 703 43.74 4.24 -33.57
C LEU A 703 44.95 3.58 -34.27
N CYS A 704 46.13 4.20 -34.29
CA CYS A 704 47.33 3.58 -34.87
C CYS A 704 48.19 2.75 -33.88
N ALA A 705 47.80 2.61 -32.60
CA ALA A 705 48.64 1.97 -31.59
C ALA A 705 48.21 0.54 -31.17
N ALA A 706 47.17 -0.04 -31.77
CA ALA A 706 46.60 -1.31 -31.30
C ALA A 706 46.31 -2.34 -32.40
N CYS A 707 47.22 -2.49 -33.38
CA CYS A 707 47.18 -3.63 -34.32
C CYS A 707 48.51 -4.41 -34.23
N PRO A 708 48.49 -5.73 -33.94
CA PRO A 708 49.69 -6.56 -33.93
C PRO A 708 50.26 -6.72 -35.36
N PRO A 709 51.59 -6.77 -35.55
CA PRO A 709 52.26 -6.74 -36.85
C PRO A 709 52.33 -8.12 -37.51
N ALA A 710 51.19 -8.78 -37.66
CA ALA A 710 51.11 -10.11 -38.25
C ALA A 710 49.91 -10.19 -39.20
N LEU A 711 50.00 -9.47 -40.32
CA LEU A 711 49.28 -9.71 -41.60
C LEU A 711 49.47 -8.47 -42.51
N MET A 712 50.68 -8.31 -43.05
CA MET A 712 50.92 -7.45 -44.21
C MET A 712 51.68 -8.26 -45.26
N PRO A 713 51.02 -8.74 -46.32
CA PRO A 713 51.71 -9.04 -47.56
C PRO A 713 51.68 -7.79 -48.46
N GLY A 714 52.86 -7.21 -48.68
CA GLY A 714 53.23 -6.54 -49.93
C GLY A 714 52.51 -5.25 -50.34
N GLY A 715 53.18 -4.12 -50.07
CA GLY A 715 53.34 -3.05 -51.06
C GLY A 715 52.13 -2.18 -51.37
N PHE A 716 51.95 -1.11 -50.61
CA PHE A 716 51.37 0.14 -51.12
C PHE A 716 52.06 1.33 -50.45
N GLN A 717 52.88 2.05 -51.22
CA GLN A 717 53.40 3.37 -50.85
C GLN A 717 52.29 4.41 -51.08
N ILE A 718 52.06 5.26 -50.08
CA ILE A 718 51.08 6.36 -50.09
C ILE A 718 51.77 7.63 -50.63
N PRO A 719 51.19 8.38 -51.59
CA PRO A 719 51.43 9.81 -51.72
C PRO A 719 50.58 10.63 -50.74
#